data_AF-A0A0G4MAT2-F1
#
_entry.id   AF-A0A0G4MAT2-F1
#
_cell.length_a   1.000
_cell.length_b   1.000
_cell.length_c   1.000
_cell.angle_alpha   90.00
_cell.angle_beta   90.00
_cell.angle_gamma   90.00
#
_symmetry.space_group_name_H-M   'P 1'
#
loop_
_entity.id
_entity.type
_entity.pdbx_description
1 polymer ?
#
loop_
_entity_poly.entity_id
_entity_poly.type
_entity_poly.pdbx_seq_one_letter_code
_entity_poly.pdbx_strand_id
1 'polypeptide(L)'
;MFIASFFKSTRQLASFSFALSAASAISNGRRADSSACKLPAVPAAHYSEGHGVKFDCAPSFGTMRAKMIFVDSPDAIDSGIPPPLDRNEIPAAVEWFRNSSFGSLNLHVDFDGSRYYRMPRPSTSYSFERNLTAETHQKYMDHAVDAWLAYTNVTVPHVTSTNGPLVDVLYIVPTRKASAITFTTTSSIPVHTTRGHYVARKGVTLGHEDLKFWGPKLLNHETGHAMCLPDLYPLPVGYTQKYVGNWDLMANAGGHSPDFFAWHKWKLGWLLDLEVDCIIGPGSSTHTLSPVEVMGGGAHTKAVVVRHNSTTAFVVEVRSNLGNNHGAYSQGVLLYMVATDVETGKGPVRVLDANPGLRGERCESDRLDDASLSLERASSFTAEEWGVTLPKGPADRAAGTTLRQARSAHHEVDPSDSDLDPVLEASRIADSTVPDGGYGWVVISACAIVGWWFSGVNYSWGVMQGALVERGVGSASVLSFCGALSPALMASLAIINARVVRSLGTRKLALMGIFFVGMSQIGASFVTHSTVGLFFLPAHHEVDPSDSDLDPVLEASRIADSTVPDGGYGWVVISACAIVGWWVSGVNYSWGVMQGALVERGVGSASVLSFCGALSPALMASLAIINARVVRSLGTRKLALMGIFFVGMSQIGASFVTHSTVGLFFLPGALLGLGMSFCFMAVTVTPAQYFSRKRGLANGIVYAGGGLGAAVLSIATNAMIERYGVEWAFRIIGIVCFSTGFPAAYMIKERIPIQTSGFIDWKLFRQGSFDIIFVAGAIGVFPLLVPPFFIPLYARSMGLSTSTGAALLAGYNFSSAIGRIISGHLCDILGPLNTLFAFLAINSLTMIALWPASTTLAPLAVFAVMNGLTNGGFFASMPTCIGNIFGSARVSTAMGMIVTGWVGGYLFGSPIAGYLLDAYGGADEGLKAYRPAMFYAGSVSLVATSLILLMRLRINKKPWAKEVESLLNFKDAQRQCRRRIANLGQSKGSLHATGGPAWLMLYRAQCVA
;
A
#
# COMPACT_ATOMS: atom_id res chain seq x y z
N MET A 1 32.22 -40.61 1.97
CA MET A 1 33.25 -40.26 0.97
C MET A 1 32.68 -39.60 -0.31
N PHE A 2 31.44 -39.90 -0.74
CA PHE A 2 30.82 -39.30 -1.95
C PHE A 2 30.30 -37.85 -1.80
N ILE A 3 29.94 -37.41 -0.60
CA ILE A 3 29.50 -36.02 -0.33
C ILE A 3 30.67 -35.02 -0.47
N ALA A 4 31.91 -35.45 -0.21
CA ALA A 4 33.10 -34.60 -0.31
C ALA A 4 33.57 -34.36 -1.76
N SER A 5 33.19 -35.22 -2.71
CA SER A 5 33.59 -35.09 -4.12
C SER A 5 32.73 -34.05 -4.87
N PHE A 6 31.45 -33.94 -4.51
CA PHE A 6 30.53 -32.97 -5.12
C PHE A 6 30.87 -31.51 -4.79
N PHE A 7 31.48 -31.27 -3.62
CA PHE A 7 31.94 -29.93 -3.20
C PHE A 7 33.25 -29.46 -3.84
N LYS A 8 33.99 -30.33 -4.54
CA LYS A 8 35.25 -29.92 -5.18
C LYS A 8 35.05 -29.25 -6.54
N SER A 9 33.99 -29.58 -7.28
CA SER A 9 33.77 -29.04 -8.63
C SER A 9 33.00 -27.70 -8.67
N THR A 10 32.42 -27.26 -7.55
CA THR A 10 31.67 -25.98 -7.44
C THR A 10 32.52 -24.80 -6.96
N ARG A 11 33.82 -25.03 -6.69
CA ARG A 11 34.74 -24.00 -6.19
C ARG A 11 35.07 -22.88 -7.17
N GLN A 12 34.71 -22.98 -8.45
CA GLN A 12 34.90 -21.89 -9.42
C GLN A 12 33.66 -20.99 -9.60
N LEU A 13 32.48 -21.38 -9.11
CA LEU A 13 31.24 -20.58 -9.21
C LEU A 13 30.84 -19.92 -7.87
N ALA A 14 31.41 -20.36 -6.74
CA ALA A 14 31.09 -19.83 -5.41
C ALA A 14 31.85 -18.52 -5.04
N SER A 15 32.83 -18.11 -5.85
CA SER A 15 33.70 -16.95 -5.53
C SER A 15 33.06 -15.58 -5.74
N PHE A 16 31.84 -15.51 -6.28
CA PHE A 16 31.09 -14.25 -6.41
C PHE A 16 30.10 -13.97 -5.26
N SER A 17 29.79 -14.95 -4.41
CA SER A 17 28.76 -14.80 -3.36
C SER A 17 29.32 -14.60 -1.94
N PHE A 18 30.63 -14.63 -1.75
CA PHE A 18 31.23 -14.61 -0.40
C PHE A 18 31.77 -13.25 0.09
N ALA A 19 31.49 -12.16 -0.64
CA ALA A 19 31.90 -10.81 -0.24
C ALA A 19 30.87 -10.05 0.64
N LEU A 20 29.69 -10.62 0.93
CA LEU A 20 28.65 -9.92 1.70
C LEU A 20 28.40 -10.43 3.12
N SER A 21 29.15 -11.44 3.60
CA SER A 21 28.83 -12.12 4.87
C SER A 21 29.74 -11.77 6.05
N ALA A 22 30.58 -10.75 5.93
CA ALA A 22 31.50 -10.31 7.00
C ALA A 22 31.06 -9.01 7.71
N ALA A 23 29.76 -8.83 7.94
CA ALA A 23 29.24 -7.68 8.71
C ALA A 23 28.08 -8.06 9.64
N SER A 24 28.13 -9.23 10.29
CA SER A 24 27.15 -9.57 11.33
C SER A 24 27.77 -10.36 12.47
N ALA A 25 28.58 -9.67 13.27
CA ALA A 25 28.94 -10.08 14.61
C ALA A 25 29.01 -8.85 15.53
N ILE A 26 27.87 -8.21 15.76
CA ILE A 26 27.64 -7.35 16.94
C ILE A 26 26.24 -7.69 17.43
N SER A 27 26.15 -8.32 18.60
CA SER A 27 24.90 -8.52 19.33
C SER A 27 24.43 -7.18 19.90
N ASN A 28 23.54 -6.49 19.23
CA ASN A 28 22.77 -5.40 19.83
C ASN A 28 21.30 -5.84 19.95
N GLY A 29 20.74 -5.65 21.14
CA GLY A 29 19.38 -6.04 21.50
C GLY A 29 18.36 -5.60 20.45
N ARG A 30 17.43 -6.50 20.14
CA ARG A 30 16.32 -6.26 19.20
C ARG A 30 15.53 -5.02 19.65
N ARG A 31 15.64 -3.93 18.90
CA ARG A 31 14.77 -2.74 19.02
C ARG A 31 13.36 -3.14 18.55
N ALA A 32 12.34 -2.97 19.39
CA ALA A 32 10.95 -3.24 18.98
C ALA A 32 10.48 -2.19 17.97
N ASP A 33 9.50 -2.53 17.14
CA ASP A 33 8.89 -1.59 16.19
C ASP A 33 8.17 -0.47 16.95
N SER A 34 8.49 0.80 16.66
CA SER A 34 7.93 1.95 17.37
C SER A 34 6.42 2.10 17.15
N SER A 35 5.88 1.49 16.09
CA SER A 35 4.44 1.36 15.86
C SER A 35 3.68 0.73 17.04
N ALA A 36 4.33 -0.15 17.79
CA ALA A 36 3.71 -0.78 18.95
C ALA A 36 3.59 0.15 20.16
N CYS A 37 4.40 1.21 20.23
CA CYS A 37 4.33 2.24 21.27
C CYS A 37 3.52 3.47 20.83
N LYS A 38 3.09 3.54 19.57
CA LYS A 38 2.12 4.54 19.09
C LYS A 38 0.75 4.19 19.60
N LEU A 39 0.39 4.76 20.74
CA LEU A 39 -0.93 4.55 21.34
C LEU A 39 -2.01 5.26 20.50
N PRO A 40 -3.13 4.62 20.19
CA PRO A 40 -4.18 5.20 19.36
C PRO A 40 -4.94 6.30 20.11
N ALA A 41 -5.43 7.31 19.38
CA ALA A 41 -6.33 8.32 19.94
C ALA A 41 -7.66 7.70 20.39
N VAL A 42 -8.11 8.06 21.60
CA VAL A 42 -9.39 7.61 22.15
C VAL A 42 -10.45 8.66 21.79
N PRO A 43 -11.49 8.30 21.00
CA PRO A 43 -12.47 9.28 20.53
C PRO A 43 -13.26 10.00 21.63
N ALA A 44 -13.45 9.34 22.78
CA ALA A 44 -14.15 9.90 23.93
C ALA A 44 -13.31 10.95 24.71
N ALA A 45 -11.99 10.96 24.56
CA ALA A 45 -11.11 11.91 25.21
C ALA A 45 -10.91 13.15 24.32
N HIS A 46 -11.45 14.30 24.75
CA HIS A 46 -11.29 15.56 24.03
C HIS A 46 -9.80 15.97 23.99
N TYR A 47 -9.30 16.26 22.78
CA TYR A 47 -7.86 16.44 22.49
C TYR A 47 -6.96 15.29 22.99
N SER A 48 -7.39 14.05 22.82
CA SER A 48 -6.61 12.83 23.14
C SER A 48 -5.13 12.92 22.71
N GLU A 49 -4.24 12.41 23.57
CA GLU A 49 -2.80 12.32 23.28
C GLU A 49 -2.40 11.23 22.28
N GLY A 50 -3.35 10.40 21.86
CA GLY A 50 -3.04 9.30 20.96
C GLY A 50 -2.81 9.73 19.52
N HIS A 51 -2.20 8.83 18.75
CA HIS A 51 -1.95 9.00 17.33
C HIS A 51 -3.22 8.70 16.49
N GLY A 52 -3.33 9.33 15.31
CA GLY A 52 -4.45 9.09 14.39
C GLY A 52 -5.73 9.87 14.74
N VAL A 53 -5.57 11.07 15.30
CA VAL A 53 -6.63 11.97 15.74
C VAL A 53 -7.62 12.32 14.61
N LYS A 54 -8.92 12.40 14.91
CA LYS A 54 -10.02 12.65 13.94
C LYS A 54 -10.66 14.06 14.02
N PHE A 55 -10.08 15.02 14.75
CA PHE A 55 -10.72 16.30 15.12
C PHE A 55 -10.56 17.46 14.12
N ASP A 56 -10.53 17.19 12.80
CA ASP A 56 -10.31 18.20 11.73
C ASP A 56 -9.13 19.15 12.02
N CYS A 57 -8.03 18.59 12.51
CA CYS A 57 -6.85 19.32 12.96
C CYS A 57 -6.19 20.11 11.81
N ALA A 58 -5.57 21.24 12.15
CA ALA A 58 -4.69 21.98 11.25
C ALA A 58 -3.46 21.11 10.89
N PRO A 59 -2.90 21.26 9.68
CA PRO A 59 -1.74 20.49 9.25
C PRO A 59 -0.52 20.84 10.11
N SER A 60 0.13 19.82 10.67
CA SER A 60 1.39 19.97 11.42
C SER A 60 2.64 19.90 10.54
N PHE A 61 2.50 19.66 9.24
CA PHE A 61 3.61 19.53 8.29
C PHE A 61 3.38 20.38 7.05
N GLY A 62 4.46 20.89 6.45
CA GLY A 62 4.40 21.74 5.27
C GLY A 62 4.05 23.19 5.63
N THR A 63 3.30 23.88 4.77
CA THR A 63 2.90 25.27 5.01
C THR A 63 1.51 25.34 5.62
N MET A 64 1.42 25.74 6.89
CA MET A 64 0.14 26.05 7.54
C MET A 64 -0.25 27.47 7.20
N ARG A 65 -1.37 27.63 6.47
CA ARG A 65 -1.86 28.94 6.04
C ARG A 65 -2.78 29.49 7.12
N ALA A 66 -2.39 30.59 7.73
CA ALA A 66 -3.22 31.30 8.67
C ALA A 66 -3.62 32.67 8.13
N LYS A 67 -4.85 33.10 8.44
CA LYS A 67 -5.31 34.48 8.19
C LYS A 67 -5.51 35.17 9.52
N MET A 68 -5.05 36.42 9.63
CA MET A 68 -5.26 37.25 10.81
C MET A 68 -6.12 38.45 10.45
N ILE A 69 -7.25 38.61 11.15
CA ILE A 69 -8.20 39.70 10.97
C ILE A 69 -8.41 40.45 12.28
N PHE A 70 -8.73 41.74 12.17
CA PHE A 70 -8.93 42.63 13.32
C PHE A 70 -10.38 43.07 13.39
N VAL A 71 -10.97 43.04 14.58
CA VAL A 71 -12.39 43.37 14.77
C VAL A 71 -12.58 44.45 15.83
N ASP A 72 -13.58 45.31 15.62
CA ASP A 72 -14.05 46.25 16.64
C ASP A 72 -15.55 46.05 16.89
N SER A 73 -16.05 46.56 18.02
CA SER A 73 -17.45 46.38 18.42
C SER A 73 -18.15 47.72 18.61
N PRO A 74 -19.51 47.77 18.57
CA PRO A 74 -20.27 49.02 18.75
C PRO A 74 -19.98 49.76 20.07
N ASP A 75 -19.62 49.04 21.13
CA ASP A 75 -19.24 49.55 22.46
C ASP A 75 -17.74 49.87 22.59
N ALA A 76 -16.92 49.52 21.59
CA ALA A 76 -15.47 49.64 21.59
C ALA A 76 -14.96 49.98 20.18
N ILE A 77 -15.38 51.12 19.66
CA ILE A 77 -15.10 51.52 18.27
C ILE A 77 -13.64 51.94 18.09
N ASP A 78 -13.00 51.40 17.04
CA ASP A 78 -11.65 51.81 16.66
C ASP A 78 -11.58 52.20 15.18
N SER A 79 -11.47 53.51 14.94
CA SER A 79 -11.34 54.11 13.62
C SER A 79 -9.88 54.17 13.12
N GLY A 80 -8.93 53.65 13.90
CA GLY A 80 -7.54 53.52 13.50
C GLY A 80 -7.29 52.40 12.50
N ILE A 81 -6.06 52.34 11.99
CA ILE A 81 -5.56 51.17 11.25
C ILE A 81 -5.04 50.18 12.30
N PRO A 82 -5.42 48.89 12.26
CA PRO A 82 -4.89 47.92 13.19
C PRO A 82 -3.36 47.92 13.15
N PRO A 83 -2.70 48.08 14.31
CA PRO A 83 -1.26 47.93 14.33
C PRO A 83 -0.93 46.50 13.91
N PRO A 84 0.13 46.27 13.11
CA PRO A 84 0.70 44.93 13.08
C PRO A 84 1.01 44.58 14.54
N LEU A 85 0.48 43.46 15.03
CA LEU A 85 0.94 42.86 16.28
C LEU A 85 2.45 43.04 16.37
N ASP A 86 2.94 43.48 17.53
CA ASP A 86 4.22 44.18 17.69
C ASP A 86 5.26 43.50 16.80
N ARG A 87 5.90 44.23 15.87
CA ARG A 87 6.46 43.75 14.58
C ARG A 87 7.33 42.47 14.64
N ASN A 88 7.72 42.06 15.83
CA ASN A 88 8.52 40.90 16.18
C ASN A 88 7.73 39.66 16.66
N GLU A 89 6.44 39.77 17.02
CA GLU A 89 5.64 38.68 17.59
C GLU A 89 5.38 37.54 16.60
N ILE A 90 4.85 37.85 15.41
CA ILE A 90 4.59 36.83 14.38
C ILE A 90 5.91 36.19 13.91
N PRO A 91 6.97 36.95 13.55
CA PRO A 91 8.26 36.35 13.20
C PRO A 91 8.84 35.47 14.31
N ALA A 92 8.72 35.87 15.58
CA ALA A 92 9.18 35.07 16.71
C ALA A 92 8.38 33.76 16.84
N ALA A 93 7.06 33.80 16.65
CA ALA A 93 6.23 32.60 16.67
C ALA A 93 6.54 31.65 15.51
N VAL A 94 6.78 32.19 14.31
CA VAL A 94 7.21 31.42 13.13
C VAL A 94 8.57 30.76 13.37
N GLU A 95 9.53 31.51 13.91
CA GLU A 95 10.87 31.00 14.20
C GLU A 95 10.83 29.94 15.32
N TRP A 96 9.99 30.13 16.34
CA TRP A 96 9.78 29.13 17.39
C TRP A 96 9.28 27.80 16.81
N PHE A 97 8.29 27.82 15.91
CA PHE A 97 7.82 26.60 15.24
C PHE A 97 8.86 26.01 14.30
N ARG A 98 9.62 26.85 13.58
CA ARG A 98 10.73 26.38 12.73
C ARG A 98 11.77 25.62 13.57
N ASN A 99 12.12 26.15 14.74
CA ASN A 99 13.06 25.52 15.67
C ASN A 99 12.50 24.23 16.26
N SER A 100 11.25 24.23 16.74
CA SER A 100 10.65 23.04 17.37
C SER A 100 10.44 21.88 16.38
N SER A 101 10.02 22.22 15.15
CA SER A 101 9.65 21.27 14.09
C SER A 101 10.79 20.93 13.14
N PHE A 102 12.01 21.42 13.37
CA PHE A 102 13.15 21.12 12.50
C PHE A 102 12.97 21.63 11.05
N GLY A 103 12.17 22.68 10.87
CA GLY A 103 11.78 23.22 9.57
C GLY A 103 10.69 22.42 8.85
N SER A 104 10.12 21.38 9.48
CA SER A 104 9.04 20.56 8.92
C SER A 104 7.70 21.31 8.83
N LEU A 105 7.48 22.28 9.72
CA LEU A 105 6.34 23.18 9.70
C LEU A 105 6.79 24.60 9.35
N ASN A 106 6.11 25.21 8.40
CA ASN A 106 6.23 26.62 8.06
C ASN A 106 4.88 27.31 8.33
N LEU A 107 4.78 28.07 9.41
CA LEU A 107 3.60 28.87 9.72
C LEU A 107 3.60 30.14 8.85
N HIS A 108 2.64 30.24 7.94
CA HIS A 108 2.47 31.41 7.08
C HIS A 108 1.24 32.20 7.51
N VAL A 109 1.44 33.31 8.21
CA VAL A 109 0.36 34.20 8.66
C VAL A 109 0.19 35.35 7.68
N ASP A 110 -0.94 35.37 6.99
CA ASP A 110 -1.37 36.49 6.15
C ASP A 110 -2.14 37.50 7.01
N PHE A 111 -1.59 38.71 7.15
CA PHE A 111 -2.12 39.77 8.01
C PHE A 111 -2.96 40.75 7.20
N ASP A 112 -4.22 40.94 7.61
CA ASP A 112 -5.10 41.98 7.08
C ASP A 112 -5.20 43.18 8.04
N GLY A 113 -4.23 44.07 7.95
CA GLY A 113 -4.23 45.33 8.70
C GLY A 113 -4.87 46.49 7.96
N SER A 114 -5.76 46.24 7.01
CA SER A 114 -6.36 47.33 6.22
C SER A 114 -7.38 48.16 7.04
N ARG A 115 -8.03 47.54 8.04
CA ARG A 115 -9.04 48.15 8.93
C ARG A 115 -9.43 47.21 10.06
N TYR A 116 -10.16 47.75 11.04
CA TYR A 116 -11.00 46.95 11.93
C TYR A 116 -12.33 46.61 11.25
N TYR A 117 -12.76 45.36 11.33
CA TYR A 117 -14.03 44.87 10.83
C TYR A 117 -15.10 44.91 11.94
N ARG A 118 -16.17 45.67 11.69
CA ARG A 118 -17.19 45.95 12.71
C ARG A 118 -18.07 44.75 13.00
N MET A 119 -18.01 44.28 14.24
CA MET A 119 -18.89 43.27 14.79
C MET A 119 -20.34 43.79 14.90
N PRO A 120 -21.35 42.92 14.72
CA PRO A 120 -22.76 43.31 14.76
C PRO A 120 -23.30 43.53 16.18
N ARG A 121 -22.58 43.11 17.23
CA ARG A 121 -23.02 43.20 18.63
C ARG A 121 -21.91 43.78 19.54
N PRO A 122 -22.28 44.42 20.67
CA PRO A 122 -21.32 44.86 21.68
C PRO A 122 -20.41 43.72 22.16
N SER A 123 -19.13 43.99 22.41
CA SER A 123 -18.15 43.03 22.93
C SER A 123 -18.61 42.38 24.24
N THR A 124 -19.25 43.15 25.11
CA THR A 124 -19.86 42.71 26.38
C THR A 124 -20.99 41.68 26.21
N SER A 125 -21.63 41.60 25.04
CA SER A 125 -22.75 40.68 24.81
C SER A 125 -22.34 39.24 24.50
N TYR A 126 -21.05 38.99 24.23
CA TYR A 126 -20.53 37.66 23.95
C TYR A 126 -20.14 36.88 25.22
N SER A 127 -20.27 37.49 26.41
CA SER A 127 -19.96 36.87 27.72
C SER A 127 -18.64 36.10 27.70
N PHE A 128 -17.58 36.77 27.24
CA PHE A 128 -16.26 36.20 27.05
C PHE A 128 -15.54 36.05 28.40
N GLU A 129 -16.02 35.10 29.20
CA GLU A 129 -15.51 34.72 30.53
C GLU A 129 -14.87 33.32 30.49
N ARG A 130 -14.12 32.93 31.53
CA ARG A 130 -13.39 31.63 31.59
C ARG A 130 -14.27 30.38 31.42
N ASN A 131 -15.59 30.48 31.56
CA ASN A 131 -16.57 29.41 31.30
C ASN A 131 -17.23 29.54 29.90
N LEU A 132 -16.54 30.13 28.92
CA LEU A 132 -17.05 30.29 27.56
C LEU A 132 -17.38 28.94 26.93
N THR A 133 -18.63 28.77 26.47
CA THR A 133 -19.05 27.56 25.77
C THR A 133 -18.59 27.59 24.32
N ALA A 134 -18.31 26.41 23.74
CA ALA A 134 -17.93 26.28 22.33
C ALA A 134 -18.96 26.93 21.37
N GLU A 135 -20.25 26.87 21.70
CA GLU A 135 -21.31 27.51 20.91
C GLU A 135 -21.22 29.05 20.96
N THR A 136 -20.89 29.62 22.12
CA THR A 136 -20.76 31.07 22.29
C THR A 136 -19.52 31.59 21.58
N HIS A 137 -18.41 30.83 21.68
CA HIS A 137 -17.19 31.13 20.93
C HIS A 137 -17.42 31.05 19.42
N GLN A 138 -18.15 30.03 18.95
CA GLN A 138 -18.51 29.91 17.53
C GLN A 138 -19.33 31.09 17.04
N LYS A 139 -20.34 31.53 17.81
CA LYS A 139 -21.13 32.73 17.46
C LYS A 139 -20.27 33.99 17.34
N TYR A 140 -19.26 34.14 18.18
CA TYR A 140 -18.29 35.24 18.07
C TYR A 140 -17.52 35.15 16.75
N MET A 141 -16.99 33.97 16.41
CA MET A 141 -16.24 33.77 15.17
C MET A 141 -17.09 33.94 13.90
N ASP A 142 -18.31 33.42 13.89
CA ASP A 142 -19.23 33.55 12.76
C ASP A 142 -19.51 35.03 12.44
N HIS A 143 -19.77 35.83 13.48
CA HIS A 143 -19.99 37.27 13.34
C HIS A 143 -18.72 38.02 12.88
N ALA A 144 -17.53 37.60 13.33
CA ALA A 144 -16.26 38.19 12.91
C ALA A 144 -15.96 37.90 11.44
N VAL A 145 -16.20 36.67 10.99
CA VAL A 145 -16.04 36.27 9.60
C VAL A 145 -17.04 37.01 8.72
N ASP A 146 -18.31 37.09 9.10
CA ASP A 146 -19.32 37.81 8.31
C ASP A 146 -18.99 39.30 8.18
N ALA A 147 -18.51 39.92 9.27
CA ALA A 147 -18.05 41.30 9.25
C ALA A 147 -16.85 41.49 8.29
N TRP A 148 -15.92 40.54 8.27
CA TRP A 148 -14.79 40.55 7.34
C TRP A 148 -15.21 40.39 5.87
N LEU A 149 -16.10 39.44 5.59
CA LEU A 149 -16.58 39.15 4.24
C LEU A 149 -17.49 40.25 3.67
N ALA A 150 -18.17 41.02 4.52
CA ALA A 150 -18.99 42.14 4.08
C ALA A 150 -18.17 43.25 3.39
N TYR A 151 -16.87 43.36 3.70
CA TYR A 151 -15.99 44.41 3.18
C TYR A 151 -14.88 43.88 2.26
N THR A 152 -14.84 42.58 2.02
CA THR A 152 -13.82 41.94 1.18
C THR A 152 -14.46 41.18 0.03
N ASN A 153 -13.84 41.24 -1.16
CA ASN A 153 -14.27 40.44 -2.32
C ASN A 153 -13.75 39.00 -2.26
N VAL A 154 -13.50 38.47 -1.06
CA VAL A 154 -12.94 37.13 -0.85
C VAL A 154 -14.05 36.11 -1.01
N THR A 155 -13.92 35.23 -2.01
CA THR A 155 -14.87 34.15 -2.25
C THR A 155 -14.59 32.98 -1.30
N VAL A 156 -15.52 32.71 -0.37
CA VAL A 156 -15.40 31.59 0.58
C VAL A 156 -16.01 30.31 0.00
N PRO A 157 -15.30 29.18 0.05
CA PRO A 157 -15.84 27.89 -0.37
C PRO A 157 -17.13 27.53 0.37
N HIS A 158 -18.15 27.05 -0.36
CA HIS A 158 -19.34 26.46 0.28
C HIS A 158 -18.94 25.24 1.12
N VAL A 159 -19.70 24.88 2.16
CA VAL A 159 -19.43 23.68 2.97
C VAL A 159 -19.35 22.38 2.15
N THR A 160 -19.98 22.34 0.98
CA THR A 160 -19.91 21.22 0.02
C THR A 160 -18.69 21.28 -0.92
N SER A 161 -17.82 22.27 -0.79
CA SER A 161 -16.63 22.42 -1.62
C SER A 161 -15.55 21.41 -1.26
N THR A 162 -15.10 20.64 -2.24
CA THR A 162 -13.98 19.70 -2.13
C THR A 162 -12.61 20.38 -2.00
N ASN A 163 -12.53 21.70 -2.14
CA ASN A 163 -11.28 22.47 -2.08
C ASN A 163 -10.73 22.71 -0.66
N GLY A 164 -11.36 22.18 0.40
CA GLY A 164 -10.98 22.43 1.79
C GLY A 164 -11.34 23.84 2.28
N PRO A 165 -10.94 24.23 3.50
CA PRO A 165 -11.22 25.56 4.04
C PRO A 165 -10.42 26.63 3.28
N LEU A 166 -10.86 27.89 3.40
CA LEU A 166 -10.13 29.04 2.84
C LEU A 166 -8.71 29.13 3.43
N VAL A 167 -8.58 28.96 4.75
CA VAL A 167 -7.31 28.91 5.48
C VAL A 167 -7.30 27.77 6.48
N ASP A 168 -6.12 27.37 6.95
CA ASP A 168 -6.01 26.31 7.94
C ASP A 168 -6.34 26.85 9.35
N VAL A 169 -5.89 28.06 9.68
CA VAL A 169 -6.16 28.73 10.97
C VAL A 169 -6.65 30.16 10.74
N LEU A 170 -7.68 30.58 11.46
CA LEU A 170 -8.15 31.97 11.47
C LEU A 170 -7.87 32.61 12.83
N TYR A 171 -7.00 33.60 12.87
CA TYR A 171 -6.76 34.44 14.06
C TYR A 171 -7.67 35.68 14.02
N ILE A 172 -8.44 35.89 15.08
CA ILE A 172 -9.34 37.03 15.27
C ILE A 172 -8.80 37.86 16.43
N VAL A 173 -8.47 39.12 16.15
CA VAL A 173 -7.87 40.04 17.12
C VAL A 173 -8.84 41.20 17.39
N PRO A 174 -9.49 41.27 18.56
CA PRO A 174 -10.29 42.42 18.94
C PRO A 174 -9.41 43.66 19.17
N THR A 175 -9.97 44.86 18.95
CA THR A 175 -9.31 46.12 19.35
C THR A 175 -9.03 46.16 20.86
N ARG A 176 -7.96 46.88 21.23
CA ARG A 176 -7.57 47.12 22.63
C ARG A 176 -8.67 47.79 23.45
N LYS A 177 -9.61 48.50 22.79
CA LYS A 177 -10.74 49.16 23.45
C LYS A 177 -11.83 48.17 23.89
N ALA A 178 -11.84 46.95 23.33
CA ALA A 178 -12.83 45.92 23.65
C ALA A 178 -12.41 45.14 24.91
N SER A 179 -12.45 45.82 26.07
CA SER A 179 -11.98 45.30 27.36
C SER A 179 -12.78 44.10 27.87
N ALA A 180 -13.89 43.72 27.22
CA ALA A 180 -14.66 42.53 27.55
C ALA A 180 -14.04 41.23 26.99
N ILE A 181 -13.16 41.29 25.99
CA ILE A 181 -12.50 40.11 25.39
C ILE A 181 -11.05 40.05 25.88
N THR A 182 -10.86 39.52 27.08
CA THR A 182 -9.58 39.61 27.80
C THR A 182 -8.69 38.39 27.59
N PHE A 183 -9.25 37.19 27.50
CA PHE A 183 -8.48 35.95 27.39
C PHE A 183 -8.42 35.41 25.96
N THR A 184 -7.45 34.53 25.72
CA THR A 184 -7.23 33.88 24.43
C THR A 184 -7.74 32.45 24.42
N THR A 185 -8.33 31.99 23.31
CA THR A 185 -8.82 30.61 23.19
C THR A 185 -8.98 30.13 21.74
N THR A 186 -8.74 28.84 21.54
CA THR A 186 -8.89 28.13 20.27
C THR A 186 -10.19 27.31 20.22
N SER A 187 -10.92 27.43 19.11
CA SER A 187 -12.12 26.66 18.87
C SER A 187 -11.82 25.17 18.71
N SER A 188 -12.60 24.33 19.38
CA SER A 188 -12.60 22.88 19.20
C SER A 188 -13.29 22.42 17.91
N ILE A 189 -14.09 23.29 17.28
CA ILE A 189 -14.84 23.00 16.05
C ILE A 189 -14.40 23.88 14.87
N PRO A 190 -14.68 23.46 13.62
CA PRO A 190 -14.31 24.24 12.45
C PRO A 190 -15.10 25.54 12.32
N VAL A 191 -14.48 26.55 11.70
CA VAL A 191 -15.06 27.88 11.55
C VAL A 191 -15.85 27.96 10.26
N HIS A 192 -17.12 28.34 10.39
CA HIS A 192 -18.02 28.58 9.28
C HIS A 192 -18.51 30.03 9.28
N THR A 193 -19.09 30.47 8.17
CA THR A 193 -19.92 31.70 8.16
C THR A 193 -21.31 31.40 8.71
N THR A 194 -22.12 32.39 9.06
CA THR A 194 -23.54 32.16 9.41
C THR A 194 -24.36 31.48 8.30
N ARG A 195 -23.94 31.64 7.04
CA ARG A 195 -24.53 30.99 5.87
C ARG A 195 -23.99 29.57 5.58
N GLY A 196 -23.14 29.02 6.46
CA GLY A 196 -22.56 27.70 6.29
C GLY A 196 -21.52 27.59 5.15
N HIS A 197 -20.68 28.60 4.95
CA HIS A 197 -19.45 28.48 4.14
C HIS A 197 -18.27 28.08 5.03
N TYR A 198 -17.32 27.31 4.51
CA TYR A 198 -16.22 26.74 5.29
C TYR A 198 -14.97 27.61 5.21
N VAL A 199 -14.57 28.18 6.34
CA VAL A 199 -13.59 29.28 6.39
C VAL A 199 -12.24 28.79 6.91
N ALA A 200 -12.22 28.12 8.07
CA ALA A 200 -11.01 27.60 8.68
C ALA A 200 -11.24 26.29 9.41
N ARG A 201 -10.21 25.44 9.49
CA ARG A 201 -10.25 24.22 10.33
C ARG A 201 -10.38 24.55 11.81
N LYS A 202 -9.69 25.62 12.23
CA LYS A 202 -9.67 26.11 13.60
C LYS A 202 -9.65 27.63 13.62
N GLY A 203 -10.37 28.20 14.57
CA GLY A 203 -10.37 29.63 14.83
C GLY A 203 -9.75 29.91 16.19
N VAL A 204 -9.02 31.00 16.29
CA VAL A 204 -8.33 31.44 17.50
C VAL A 204 -8.74 32.88 17.76
N THR A 205 -9.30 33.15 18.93
CA THR A 205 -9.56 34.52 19.38
C THR A 205 -8.42 34.95 20.29
N LEU A 206 -7.67 35.98 19.89
CA LEU A 206 -6.51 36.47 20.63
C LEU A 206 -6.92 37.63 21.54
N GLY A 207 -7.21 37.36 22.81
CA GLY A 207 -7.53 38.38 23.81
C GLY A 207 -6.37 39.35 24.01
N HIS A 208 -6.69 40.64 24.13
CA HIS A 208 -5.66 41.68 24.12
C HIS A 208 -4.72 41.64 25.35
N GLU A 209 -5.28 41.35 26.52
CA GLU A 209 -4.52 41.30 27.79
C GLU A 209 -3.56 40.10 27.81
N ASP A 210 -4.05 38.91 27.43
CA ASP A 210 -3.21 37.71 27.37
C ASP A 210 -2.06 37.86 26.37
N LEU A 211 -2.33 38.43 25.19
CA LEU A 211 -1.29 38.61 24.17
C LEU A 211 -0.20 39.57 24.63
N LYS A 212 -0.57 40.65 25.33
CA LYS A 212 0.38 41.60 25.91
C LYS A 212 1.25 40.95 27.01
N PHE A 213 0.67 40.04 27.79
CA PHE A 213 1.37 39.40 28.90
C PHE A 213 2.29 38.26 28.45
N TRP A 214 1.81 37.38 27.57
CA TRP A 214 2.53 36.17 27.16
C TRP A 214 3.33 36.33 25.85
N GLY A 215 3.05 37.36 25.07
CA GLY A 215 3.74 37.65 23.82
C GLY A 215 3.58 36.55 22.76
N PRO A 216 4.60 36.31 21.91
CA PRO A 216 4.48 35.43 20.74
C PRO A 216 4.23 33.95 21.07
N LYS A 217 4.66 33.50 22.26
CA LYS A 217 4.50 32.11 22.69
C LYS A 217 3.03 31.72 22.91
N LEU A 218 2.17 32.69 23.21
CA LEU A 218 0.73 32.46 23.29
C LEU A 218 0.16 32.08 21.92
N LEU A 219 0.60 32.75 20.86
CA LEU A 219 0.22 32.38 19.50
C LEU A 219 0.65 30.95 19.17
N ASN A 220 1.85 30.55 19.60
CA ASN A 220 2.32 29.18 19.45
C ASN A 220 1.45 28.18 20.24
N HIS A 221 1.04 28.52 21.46
CA HIS A 221 0.20 27.68 22.33
C HIS A 221 -1.15 27.38 21.68
N GLU A 222 -1.86 28.42 21.25
CA GLU A 222 -3.15 28.29 20.58
C GLU A 222 -3.05 27.55 19.23
N THR A 223 -1.96 27.79 18.51
CA THR A 223 -1.69 27.05 17.27
C THR A 223 -1.39 25.57 17.55
N GLY A 224 -0.90 25.23 18.75
CA GLY A 224 -0.80 23.87 19.24
C GLY A 224 -2.17 23.18 19.36
N HIS A 225 -3.17 23.86 19.93
CA HIS A 225 -4.56 23.37 19.92
C HIS A 225 -5.13 23.26 18.51
N ALA A 226 -4.76 24.16 17.61
CA ALA A 226 -5.18 24.04 16.21
C ALA A 226 -4.66 22.72 15.58
N MET A 227 -3.49 22.24 15.99
CA MET A 227 -2.94 20.92 15.63
C MET A 227 -3.42 19.76 16.53
N CYS A 228 -4.43 20.00 17.37
CA CYS A 228 -5.02 19.03 18.29
C CYS A 228 -4.10 18.53 19.40
N LEU A 229 -3.27 19.41 19.96
CA LEU A 229 -2.65 19.17 21.26
C LEU A 229 -3.57 19.59 22.41
N PRO A 230 -3.59 18.86 23.54
CA PRO A 230 -4.37 19.23 24.71
C PRO A 230 -3.66 20.26 25.59
N ASP A 231 -4.41 20.89 26.47
CA ASP A 231 -3.91 21.61 27.63
C ASP A 231 -3.36 20.63 28.66
N LEU A 232 -2.12 20.86 29.08
CA LEU A 232 -1.43 20.03 30.07
C LEU A 232 -1.56 20.57 31.49
N TYR A 233 -2.51 21.46 31.74
CA TYR A 233 -2.78 22.09 33.03
C TYR A 233 -4.23 21.94 33.48
N PRO A 234 -4.55 22.03 34.78
CA PRO A 234 -5.92 21.85 35.27
C PRO A 234 -6.91 22.87 34.70
N LEU A 235 -7.97 22.38 34.06
CA LEU A 235 -9.13 23.17 33.64
C LEU A 235 -10.36 22.81 34.50
N PRO A 236 -11.28 23.75 34.79
CA PRO A 236 -11.27 25.18 34.41
C PRO A 236 -10.41 26.06 35.34
N VAL A 237 -9.99 25.54 36.50
CA VAL A 237 -9.18 26.26 37.49
C VAL A 237 -8.05 25.38 38.03
N GLY A 238 -6.86 25.94 38.12
CA GLY A 238 -5.74 25.33 38.82
C GLY A 238 -4.39 25.86 38.37
N TYR A 239 -3.36 25.33 39.02
CA TYR A 239 -1.98 25.74 38.82
C TYR A 239 -1.40 25.15 37.53
N THR A 240 -0.93 26.00 36.61
CA THR A 240 -0.54 25.63 35.23
C THR A 240 0.57 24.57 35.17
N GLN A 241 1.50 24.61 36.10
CA GLN A 241 2.67 23.76 36.14
C GLN A 241 2.41 22.44 36.88
N LYS A 242 1.19 22.21 37.41
CA LYS A 242 0.86 21.10 38.31
C LYS A 242 1.28 19.71 37.78
N TYR A 243 1.07 19.45 36.49
CA TYR A 243 1.28 18.11 35.92
C TYR A 243 2.65 17.94 35.27
N VAL A 244 3.16 18.97 34.60
CA VAL A 244 4.35 18.85 33.74
C VAL A 244 5.39 19.96 33.93
N GLY A 245 5.25 20.84 34.92
CA GLY A 245 6.20 21.92 35.14
C GLY A 245 6.22 22.95 34.01
N ASN A 246 7.39 23.52 33.75
CA ASN A 246 7.66 24.43 32.63
C ASN A 246 8.29 23.74 31.41
N TRP A 247 8.09 22.42 31.26
CA TRP A 247 8.73 21.59 30.24
C TRP A 247 8.02 21.51 28.89
N ASP A 248 6.82 22.08 28.75
CA ASP A 248 6.10 22.07 27.47
C ASP A 248 5.22 23.33 27.32
N LEU A 249 5.21 23.89 26.12
CA LEU A 249 4.42 25.09 25.79
C LEU A 249 2.93 24.91 26.12
N MET A 250 2.38 23.71 25.93
CA MET A 250 0.97 23.39 26.20
C MET A 250 0.62 23.36 27.69
N ALA A 251 1.61 23.49 28.57
CA ALA A 251 1.42 23.61 30.01
C ALA A 251 1.52 25.06 30.49
N ASN A 252 2.56 25.77 30.05
CA ASN A 252 2.78 27.16 30.39
C ASN A 252 3.52 27.88 29.25
N ALA A 253 2.82 28.81 28.59
CA ALA A 253 3.38 29.60 27.49
C ALA A 253 4.59 30.46 27.93
N GLY A 254 4.65 30.91 29.19
CA GLY A 254 5.80 31.64 29.73
C GLY A 254 6.84 30.76 30.41
N GLY A 255 6.78 29.44 30.21
CA GLY A 255 7.75 28.50 30.77
C GLY A 255 9.19 28.76 30.29
N HIS A 256 10.14 28.34 31.13
CA HIS A 256 11.58 28.45 30.90
C HIS A 256 12.13 27.39 29.92
N SER A 257 11.45 26.23 29.81
CA SER A 257 11.78 25.13 28.89
C SER A 257 10.60 24.77 27.96
N PRO A 258 10.06 25.73 27.19
CA PRO A 258 8.76 25.59 26.54
C PRO A 258 8.76 24.70 25.29
N ASP A 259 9.85 24.03 24.89
CA ASP A 259 9.79 23.17 23.69
C ASP A 259 8.83 22.00 23.87
N PHE A 260 8.22 21.52 22.78
CA PHE A 260 7.31 20.37 22.88
C PHE A 260 8.04 19.10 23.34
N PHE A 261 7.35 18.28 24.13
CA PHE A 261 7.79 16.91 24.44
C PHE A 261 8.08 16.10 23.17
N ALA A 262 9.01 15.15 23.25
CA ALA A 262 9.27 14.22 22.17
C ALA A 262 8.02 13.45 21.76
N TRP A 263 7.11 13.16 22.71
CA TRP A 263 5.80 12.57 22.40
C TRP A 263 4.96 13.46 21.48
N HIS A 264 4.82 14.75 21.80
CA HIS A 264 4.10 15.70 20.95
C HIS A 264 4.76 15.86 19.59
N LYS A 265 6.10 16.00 19.55
CA LYS A 265 6.83 16.08 18.28
C LYS A 265 6.66 14.81 17.44
N TRP A 266 6.58 13.63 18.07
CA TRP A 266 6.31 12.37 17.39
C TRP A 266 4.86 12.25 16.90
N LYS A 267 3.89 12.69 17.71
CA LYS A 267 2.46 12.79 17.36
C LYS A 267 2.23 13.71 16.16
N LEU A 268 2.92 14.86 16.13
CA LEU A 268 2.84 15.85 15.05
C LEU A 268 3.65 15.46 13.81
N GLY A 269 4.45 14.39 13.87
CA GLY A 269 5.28 13.91 12.75
C GLY A 269 6.59 14.68 12.56
N TRP A 270 7.04 15.43 13.57
CA TRP A 270 8.32 16.15 13.58
C TRP A 270 9.48 15.27 14.05
N LEU A 271 9.20 14.23 14.85
CA LEU A 271 10.13 13.13 15.09
C LEU A 271 9.76 11.91 14.25
N LEU A 272 10.77 11.28 13.66
CA LEU A 272 10.60 10.07 12.87
C LEU A 272 10.48 8.84 13.79
N ASP A 273 9.80 7.81 13.30
CA ASP A 273 9.65 6.52 13.99
C ASP A 273 10.97 5.83 14.34
N LEU A 274 12.05 6.15 13.62
CA LEU A 274 13.41 5.65 13.85
C LEU A 274 14.14 6.35 15.00
N GLU A 275 13.66 7.53 15.38
CA GLU A 275 14.18 8.34 16.49
C GLU A 275 13.50 8.01 17.82
N VAL A 276 12.53 7.08 17.81
CA VAL A 276 11.80 6.64 19.00
C VAL A 276 12.02 5.14 19.24
N ASP A 277 12.55 4.81 20.40
CA ASP A 277 12.81 3.42 20.79
C ASP A 277 11.65 2.87 21.60
N CYS A 278 10.98 1.85 21.07
CA CYS A 278 9.88 1.22 21.77
C CYS A 278 10.32 0.00 22.58
N ILE A 279 9.83 -0.07 23.81
CA ILE A 279 10.00 -1.21 24.73
C ILE A 279 8.62 -1.79 25.01
N ILE A 280 8.48 -3.08 24.74
CA ILE A 280 7.25 -3.85 24.94
C ILE A 280 7.61 -5.08 25.79
N GLY A 281 7.08 -5.12 27.01
CA GLY A 281 7.28 -6.25 27.92
C GLY A 281 8.55 -6.16 28.77
N PRO A 282 8.61 -7.00 29.82
CA PRO A 282 9.62 -6.90 30.87
C PRO A 282 11.02 -7.26 30.36
N GLY A 283 12.05 -6.58 30.87
CA GLY A 283 13.44 -6.83 30.49
C GLY A 283 14.38 -5.67 30.83
N SER A 284 15.64 -5.79 30.41
CA SER A 284 16.63 -4.71 30.49
C SER A 284 17.17 -4.35 29.12
N SER A 285 17.30 -3.06 28.84
CA SER A 285 17.76 -2.53 27.55
C SER A 285 18.60 -1.26 27.75
N THR A 286 19.58 -1.00 26.90
CA THR A 286 20.45 0.19 26.99
C THR A 286 20.28 1.04 25.74
N HIS A 287 20.07 2.34 25.92
CA HIS A 287 19.72 3.27 24.86
C HIS A 287 20.60 4.52 24.96
N THR A 288 21.12 4.97 23.81
CA THR A 288 21.80 6.26 23.71
C THR A 288 20.81 7.30 23.23
N LEU A 289 20.58 8.34 24.05
CA LEU A 289 19.65 9.42 23.77
C LEU A 289 20.41 10.69 23.36
N SER A 290 19.85 11.41 22.39
CA SER A 290 20.28 12.75 22.00
C SER A 290 19.21 13.77 22.40
N PRO A 291 19.59 15.02 22.72
CA PRO A 291 18.63 16.03 23.15
C PRO A 291 17.53 16.28 22.13
N VAL A 292 16.30 16.48 22.62
CA VAL A 292 15.09 16.68 21.80
C VAL A 292 15.10 17.98 21.01
N GLU A 293 15.97 18.92 21.36
CA GLU A 293 16.05 20.26 20.75
C GLU A 293 16.96 20.30 19.51
N VAL A 294 17.74 19.24 19.26
CA VAL A 294 18.72 19.17 18.17
C VAL A 294 18.19 18.34 17.01
N MET A 295 18.38 18.81 15.78
CA MET A 295 18.07 18.05 14.55
C MET A 295 18.71 16.65 14.59
N GLY A 296 17.89 15.59 14.56
CA GLY A 296 18.36 14.22 14.39
C GLY A 296 18.28 13.82 12.92
N GLY A 297 19.41 13.51 12.27
CA GLY A 297 19.42 13.01 10.89
C GLY A 297 18.90 11.57 10.75
N GLY A 298 17.89 11.16 11.52
CA GLY A 298 17.34 9.80 11.58
C GLY A 298 18.26 8.74 12.19
N ALA A 299 19.47 9.11 12.64
CA ALA A 299 20.49 8.22 13.17
C ALA A 299 20.56 8.18 14.70
N HIS A 300 19.89 9.09 15.40
CA HIS A 300 19.99 9.26 16.86
C HIS A 300 18.62 9.12 17.52
N THR A 301 18.55 8.36 18.60
CA THR A 301 17.33 8.22 19.41
C THR A 301 17.06 9.52 20.16
N LYS A 302 15.80 9.97 20.16
CA LYS A 302 15.29 11.17 20.83
C LYS A 302 14.43 10.84 22.04
N ALA A 303 13.68 9.75 21.95
CA ALA A 303 12.88 9.24 23.05
C ALA A 303 12.92 7.72 23.14
N VAL A 304 12.81 7.20 24.35
CA VAL A 304 12.49 5.79 24.60
C VAL A 304 11.09 5.74 25.20
N VAL A 305 10.21 4.94 24.60
CA VAL A 305 8.84 4.77 25.03
C VAL A 305 8.66 3.34 25.52
N VAL A 306 8.22 3.20 26.77
CA VAL A 306 7.83 1.92 27.37
C VAL A 306 6.32 1.85 27.35
N ARG A 307 5.77 0.93 26.56
CA ARG A 307 4.32 0.73 26.53
C ARG A 307 3.88 0.00 27.80
N HIS A 308 2.93 0.59 28.53
CA HIS A 308 2.33 -0.04 29.70
C HIS A 308 1.07 -0.82 29.32
N ASN A 309 0.09 -0.16 28.67
CA ASN A 309 -1.12 -0.80 28.18
C ASN A 309 -1.56 -0.22 26.81
N SER A 310 -2.82 -0.35 26.40
CA SER A 310 -3.33 0.20 25.13
C SER A 310 -3.53 1.71 25.12
N THR A 311 -3.63 2.35 26.29
CA THR A 311 -3.91 3.79 26.43
C THR A 311 -2.83 4.56 27.19
N THR A 312 -1.91 3.91 27.91
CA THR A 312 -0.83 4.54 28.67
C THR A 312 0.58 4.05 28.30
N ALA A 313 1.52 4.99 28.28
CA ALA A 313 2.95 4.76 28.04
C ALA A 313 3.82 5.63 28.96
N PHE A 314 5.03 5.17 29.19
CA PHE A 314 6.08 5.88 29.90
C PHE A 314 7.14 6.33 28.91
N VAL A 315 7.60 7.57 28.99
CA VAL A 315 8.53 8.17 28.03
C VAL A 315 9.76 8.71 28.73
N VAL A 316 10.90 8.49 28.11
CA VAL A 316 12.22 8.94 28.55
C VAL A 316 12.82 9.78 27.43
N GLU A 317 13.13 11.04 27.70
CA GLU A 317 13.79 11.94 26.74
C GLU A 317 14.96 12.68 27.39
N VAL A 318 15.81 13.32 26.58
CA VAL A 318 16.89 14.18 27.08
C VAL A 318 16.57 15.64 26.75
N ARG A 319 16.64 16.49 27.76
CA ARG A 319 16.48 17.94 27.65
C ARG A 319 17.82 18.65 27.82
N SER A 320 18.06 19.65 26.99
CA SER A 320 19.27 20.46 26.99
C SER A 320 18.94 21.94 26.85
N ASN A 321 19.90 22.81 27.17
CA ASN A 321 19.73 24.26 27.07
C ASN A 321 19.97 24.77 25.62
N LEU A 322 19.33 24.13 24.65
CA LEU A 322 19.44 24.39 23.22
C LEU A 322 18.05 24.66 22.60
N GLY A 323 18.03 25.28 21.41
CA GLY A 323 16.79 25.50 20.65
C GLY A 323 15.75 26.30 21.45
N ASN A 324 14.53 25.79 21.55
CA ASN A 324 13.49 26.50 22.29
C ASN A 324 13.63 26.41 23.81
N ASN A 325 14.60 25.65 24.34
CA ASN A 325 14.85 25.44 25.76
C ASN A 325 16.03 26.25 26.32
N HIS A 326 16.47 27.31 25.65
CA HIS A 326 17.61 28.16 26.07
C HIS A 326 17.47 28.86 27.46
N GLY A 327 16.36 28.68 28.17
CA GLY A 327 16.13 29.16 29.54
C GLY A 327 16.04 28.06 30.59
N ALA A 328 16.30 26.79 30.25
CA ALA A 328 16.06 25.66 31.13
C ALA A 328 16.88 25.70 32.43
N TYR A 329 16.21 25.52 33.57
CA TYR A 329 16.86 25.51 34.89
C TYR A 329 17.65 24.23 35.18
N SER A 330 17.21 23.10 34.62
CA SER A 330 17.93 21.83 34.68
C SER A 330 18.09 21.20 33.29
N GLN A 331 19.09 20.34 33.16
CA GLN A 331 19.37 19.59 31.93
C GLN A 331 19.61 18.13 32.28
N GLY A 332 19.22 17.22 31.38
CA GLY A 332 19.41 15.79 31.56
C GLY A 332 18.21 14.97 31.14
N VAL A 333 18.05 13.80 31.75
CA VAL A 333 17.02 12.84 31.36
C VAL A 333 15.69 13.21 32.03
N LEU A 334 14.67 13.50 31.23
CA LEU A 334 13.31 13.80 31.70
C LEU A 334 12.42 12.56 31.54
N LEU A 335 11.60 12.30 32.55
CA LEU A 335 10.75 11.12 32.66
C LEU A 335 9.29 11.55 32.79
N TYR A 336 8.40 11.00 31.98
CA TYR A 336 6.99 11.35 32.05
C TYR A 336 6.07 10.24 31.55
N MET A 337 4.83 10.23 32.04
CA MET A 337 3.76 9.36 31.57
C MET A 337 2.92 10.09 30.52
N VAL A 338 2.41 9.33 29.55
CA VAL A 338 1.37 9.75 28.60
C VAL A 338 0.16 8.83 28.71
N ALA A 339 -1.04 9.41 28.76
CA ALA A 339 -2.33 8.72 28.77
C ALA A 339 -3.24 9.29 27.66
N THR A 340 -3.72 8.41 26.79
CA THR A 340 -4.50 8.76 25.59
C THR A 340 -6.01 8.78 25.84
N ASP A 341 -6.46 8.19 26.95
CA ASP A 341 -7.84 8.16 27.45
C ASP A 341 -8.16 9.30 28.43
N VAL A 342 -7.16 10.12 28.78
CA VAL A 342 -7.33 11.31 29.61
C VAL A 342 -7.55 12.52 28.70
N GLU A 343 -8.61 13.27 28.95
CA GLU A 343 -8.92 14.48 28.19
C GLU A 343 -8.05 15.68 28.58
N THR A 344 -8.03 16.68 27.69
CA THR A 344 -7.43 17.99 27.94
C THR A 344 -7.82 18.53 29.32
N GLY A 345 -6.88 19.17 30.01
CA GLY A 345 -7.16 19.76 31.30
C GLY A 345 -7.07 18.81 32.50
N LYS A 346 -7.01 17.48 32.28
CA LYS A 346 -6.93 16.47 33.38
C LYS A 346 -5.53 15.89 33.59
N GLY A 347 -4.53 16.46 32.90
CA GLY A 347 -3.14 16.03 32.95
C GLY A 347 -2.91 14.70 32.21
N PRO A 348 -3.13 14.65 30.88
CA PRO A 348 -2.87 13.47 30.06
C PRO A 348 -1.37 13.17 29.91
N VAL A 349 -0.52 14.18 30.13
CA VAL A 349 0.92 14.02 30.32
C VAL A 349 1.27 14.40 31.75
N ARG A 350 2.15 13.64 32.41
CA ARG A 350 2.61 13.91 33.78
C ARG A 350 4.10 13.66 33.94
N VAL A 351 4.85 14.68 34.34
CA VAL A 351 6.30 14.60 34.57
C VAL A 351 6.55 13.99 35.95
N LEU A 352 7.53 13.09 36.02
CA LEU A 352 8.03 12.52 37.26
C LEU A 352 9.22 13.33 37.75
N ASP A 353 9.16 13.72 39.01
CA ASP A 353 10.24 14.43 39.68
C ASP A 353 11.34 13.46 40.10
N ALA A 354 12.49 13.52 39.41
CA ALA A 354 13.65 12.71 39.75
C ALA A 354 14.46 13.25 40.94
N ASN A 355 14.17 14.46 41.42
CA ASN A 355 14.92 15.16 42.46
C ASN A 355 14.01 15.63 43.62
N PRO A 356 13.19 14.75 44.24
CA PRO A 356 12.23 15.16 45.25
C PRO A 356 12.94 15.78 46.47
N GLY A 357 12.82 17.09 46.63
CA GLY A 357 13.34 17.85 47.79
C GLY A 357 14.61 18.68 47.54
N LEU A 358 15.20 18.62 46.34
CA LEU A 358 16.18 19.62 45.93
C LEU A 358 15.42 20.88 45.52
N ARG A 359 15.63 22.00 46.21
CA ARG A 359 15.24 23.32 45.74
C ARG A 359 16.53 24.05 45.43
N GLY A 360 17.00 23.96 44.20
CA GLY A 360 18.16 24.75 43.78
C GLY A 360 17.86 26.24 43.97
N GLU A 361 18.82 27.03 44.43
CA GLU A 361 18.66 28.49 44.63
C GLU A 361 18.20 29.26 43.36
N ARG A 362 18.28 28.64 42.17
CA ARG A 362 17.78 29.18 40.89
C ARG A 362 16.38 28.68 40.48
N CYS A 363 15.83 27.65 41.12
CA CYS A 363 14.61 26.93 40.69
C CYS A 363 13.45 27.08 41.68
N GLU A 364 13.37 28.19 42.43
CA GLU A 364 12.36 28.36 43.50
C GLU A 364 10.91 28.45 43.01
N SER A 365 10.67 28.66 41.71
CA SER A 365 9.34 28.93 41.16
C SER A 365 8.41 27.72 41.08
N ASP A 366 8.93 26.53 40.74
CA ASP A 366 8.11 25.31 40.62
C ASP A 366 8.90 24.05 40.96
N ARG A 367 8.24 23.08 41.62
CA ARG A 367 8.85 21.81 42.04
C ARG A 367 9.29 20.93 40.85
N LEU A 368 8.66 21.03 39.69
CA LEU A 368 9.00 20.20 38.54
C LEU A 368 10.06 20.83 37.64
N ASP A 369 10.51 22.06 37.91
CA ASP A 369 11.50 22.76 37.06
C ASP A 369 12.89 22.11 37.09
N ASP A 370 13.19 21.29 38.10
CA ASP A 370 14.41 20.50 38.21
C ASP A 370 14.16 18.99 38.14
N ALA A 371 12.99 18.57 37.62
CA ALA A 371 12.58 17.17 37.55
C ALA A 371 13.50 16.26 36.72
N SER A 372 14.36 16.82 35.86
CA SER A 372 15.30 16.04 35.05
C SER A 372 16.41 15.43 35.89
N LEU A 373 16.76 14.16 35.64
CA LEU A 373 17.93 13.52 36.21
C LEU A 373 19.21 14.16 35.64
N SER A 374 19.97 14.84 36.50
CA SER A 374 21.20 15.55 36.11
C SER A 374 22.26 14.59 35.56
N LEU A 375 22.92 15.00 34.47
CA LEU A 375 24.05 14.29 33.88
C LEU A 375 25.34 14.40 34.71
N GLU A 376 25.43 15.38 35.62
CA GLU A 376 26.63 15.68 36.42
C GLU A 376 26.59 15.06 37.82
N ARG A 377 25.39 14.88 38.40
CA ARG A 377 25.16 14.24 39.70
C ARG A 377 24.40 12.93 39.52
N ALA A 378 25.09 11.90 39.03
CA ALA A 378 24.49 10.61 38.70
C ALA A 378 24.06 9.79 39.94
N SER A 379 22.78 9.89 40.31
CA SER A 379 22.06 8.94 41.18
C SER A 379 21.22 7.97 40.32
N SER A 380 20.97 6.76 40.82
CA SER A 380 20.00 5.84 40.21
C SER A 380 18.58 6.24 40.57
N PHE A 381 17.65 6.21 39.62
CA PHE A 381 16.24 6.53 39.84
C PHE A 381 15.36 5.31 39.54
N THR A 382 14.41 5.01 40.44
CA THR A 382 13.44 3.94 40.26
C THR A 382 12.03 4.53 40.31
N ALA A 383 11.30 4.40 39.21
CA ALA A 383 9.86 4.67 39.17
C ALA A 383 9.12 3.41 39.65
N GLU A 384 8.93 3.28 40.97
CA GLU A 384 8.34 2.10 41.62
C GLU A 384 6.95 1.76 41.07
N GLU A 385 6.10 2.75 40.83
CA GLU A 385 4.75 2.59 40.27
C GLU A 385 4.74 1.99 38.85
N TRP A 386 5.83 2.17 38.10
CA TRP A 386 5.95 1.72 36.71
C TRP A 386 6.87 0.51 36.55
N GLY A 387 7.50 0.07 37.65
CA GLY A 387 8.51 -0.98 37.66
C GLY A 387 9.75 -0.66 36.83
N VAL A 388 10.05 0.63 36.58
CA VAL A 388 11.19 1.06 35.74
C VAL A 388 12.36 1.54 36.60
N THR A 389 13.53 0.92 36.47
CA THR A 389 14.76 1.33 37.14
C THR A 389 15.80 1.82 36.13
N LEU A 390 16.36 3.00 36.40
CA LEU A 390 17.49 3.62 35.70
C LEU A 390 18.75 3.50 36.58
N PRO A 391 19.69 2.60 36.27
CA PRO A 391 20.91 2.42 37.04
C PRO A 391 21.96 3.48 36.68
N LYS A 392 22.87 3.74 37.61
CA LYS A 392 24.01 4.66 37.47
C LYS A 392 24.91 4.25 36.29
N GLY A 393 25.09 5.12 35.30
CA GLY A 393 26.02 4.95 34.17
C GLY A 393 27.19 5.95 34.22
N PRO A 394 28.36 5.64 33.60
CA PRO A 394 29.52 6.52 33.63
C PRO A 394 29.27 7.82 32.85
N ALA A 395 29.59 8.94 33.48
CA ALA A 395 29.53 10.28 32.91
C ALA A 395 30.76 10.49 32.00
N ASP A 396 30.74 9.94 30.78
CA ASP A 396 31.68 10.37 29.74
C ASP A 396 31.09 10.14 28.34
N ARG A 397 30.86 11.28 27.66
CA ARG A 397 30.58 11.51 26.22
C ARG A 397 29.62 10.53 25.52
N ALA A 398 28.42 11.06 25.21
CA ALA A 398 27.27 10.45 24.53
C ALA A 398 26.45 9.48 25.42
N ALA A 399 25.49 10.07 26.14
CA ALA A 399 24.67 9.47 27.20
C ALA A 399 24.02 8.13 26.82
N GLY A 400 24.59 7.02 27.29
CA GLY A 400 23.97 5.70 27.31
C GLY A 400 23.21 5.47 28.62
N THR A 401 21.89 5.30 28.55
CA THR A 401 20.99 5.04 29.67
C THR A 401 20.52 3.59 29.62
N THR A 402 20.70 2.82 30.71
CA THR A 402 20.18 1.46 30.82
C THR A 402 18.80 1.50 31.51
N LEU A 403 17.82 0.75 31.01
CA LEU A 403 16.46 0.62 31.54
C LEU A 403 16.25 -0.83 32.01
N ARG A 404 15.52 -1.02 33.12
CA ARG A 404 15.07 -2.32 33.64
C ARG A 404 13.59 -2.25 34.01
N GLN A 405 12.75 -3.13 33.45
CA GLN A 405 11.32 -3.26 33.79
C GLN A 405 11.05 -4.52 34.62
N ALA A 406 10.55 -4.37 35.85
CA ALA A 406 10.16 -5.45 36.78
C ALA A 406 8.63 -5.53 36.99
N ARG A 407 8.10 -6.73 37.31
CA ARG A 407 6.66 -7.00 37.56
C ARG A 407 6.14 -6.19 38.77
N SER A 408 5.00 -5.52 38.60
CA SER A 408 4.16 -5.05 39.72
C SER A 408 2.85 -5.85 39.78
N ALA A 409 2.36 -6.08 41.01
CA ALA A 409 1.29 -7.00 41.37
C ALA A 409 -0.13 -6.43 41.13
N HIS A 410 -1.07 -7.33 40.85
CA HIS A 410 -2.49 -7.06 40.62
C HIS A 410 -3.18 -6.38 41.81
N HIS A 411 -4.02 -5.37 41.53
CA HIS A 411 -5.09 -4.95 42.43
C HIS A 411 -6.44 -5.04 41.70
N GLU A 412 -7.35 -5.83 42.28
CA GLU A 412 -8.75 -5.99 41.88
C GLU A 412 -9.55 -4.71 42.13
N VAL A 413 -10.44 -4.35 41.22
CA VAL A 413 -11.51 -3.37 41.45
C VAL A 413 -12.85 -3.97 41.06
N ASP A 414 -13.78 -3.81 42.00
CA ASP A 414 -15.15 -4.32 42.14
C ASP A 414 -16.13 -3.82 41.04
N PRO A 415 -16.94 -4.70 40.42
CA PRO A 415 -17.92 -4.31 39.40
C PRO A 415 -19.30 -4.08 40.03
N SER A 416 -19.57 -2.86 40.50
CA SER A 416 -20.92 -2.41 40.80
C SER A 416 -21.11 -0.91 40.50
N ASP A 417 -21.18 -0.56 39.22
CA ASP A 417 -22.13 0.48 38.79
C ASP A 417 -22.35 0.41 37.28
N SER A 418 -23.59 0.16 36.89
CA SER A 418 -24.02 -0.09 35.52
C SER A 418 -25.08 0.92 35.14
N ASP A 419 -24.81 1.73 34.12
CA ASP A 419 -25.85 2.26 33.24
C ASP A 419 -25.40 2.02 31.79
N LEU A 420 -25.96 0.96 31.21
CA LEU A 420 -25.59 0.43 29.90
C LEU A 420 -26.71 0.68 28.89
N ASP A 421 -26.30 1.25 27.77
CA ASP A 421 -27.09 1.67 26.61
C ASP A 421 -27.87 0.48 25.96
N PRO A 422 -29.18 0.60 25.72
CA PRO A 422 -30.03 -0.45 25.15
C PRO A 422 -29.60 -0.96 23.75
N VAL A 423 -28.73 -0.23 23.04
CA VAL A 423 -28.18 -0.68 21.75
C VAL A 423 -27.17 -1.82 21.92
N LEU A 424 -26.42 -1.84 23.04
CA LEU A 424 -25.45 -2.91 23.34
C LEU A 424 -26.14 -4.21 23.77
N GLU A 425 -27.31 -4.11 24.39
CA GLU A 425 -28.11 -5.28 24.78
C GLU A 425 -28.74 -5.98 23.55
N ALA A 426 -29.15 -5.22 22.53
CA ALA A 426 -29.63 -5.79 21.27
C ALA A 426 -28.53 -6.56 20.51
N SER A 427 -27.28 -6.09 20.58
CA SER A 427 -26.13 -6.79 20.01
C SER A 427 -25.74 -8.03 20.83
N ARG A 428 -25.85 -7.97 22.16
CA ARG A 428 -25.65 -9.14 23.04
C ARG A 428 -26.70 -10.23 22.84
N ILE A 429 -27.96 -9.86 22.63
CA ILE A 429 -29.05 -10.81 22.35
C ILE A 429 -28.88 -11.45 20.96
N ALA A 430 -28.33 -10.71 19.99
CA ALA A 430 -27.98 -11.25 18.68
C ALA A 430 -26.79 -12.22 18.74
N ASP A 431 -25.78 -11.97 19.58
CA ASP A 431 -24.66 -12.89 19.80
C ASP A 431 -25.07 -14.10 20.68
N SER A 432 -25.97 -13.91 21.65
CA SER A 432 -26.42 -14.99 22.54
C SER A 432 -27.42 -15.96 21.89
N THR A 433 -27.88 -15.69 20.67
CA THR A 433 -28.77 -16.57 19.90
C THR A 433 -28.05 -17.41 18.84
N VAL A 434 -26.72 -17.26 18.72
CA VAL A 434 -25.88 -18.20 17.96
C VAL A 434 -25.61 -19.42 18.84
N PRO A 435 -26.07 -20.63 18.48
CA PRO A 435 -25.82 -21.80 19.31
C PRO A 435 -24.32 -22.12 19.30
N ASP A 436 -23.66 -21.98 20.44
CA ASP A 436 -22.34 -22.54 20.68
C ASP A 436 -22.44 -24.06 20.70
N GLY A 437 -22.11 -24.68 19.56
CA GLY A 437 -21.92 -26.12 19.47
C GLY A 437 -22.64 -26.81 18.31
N GLY A 438 -21.90 -27.68 17.62
CA GLY A 438 -22.39 -28.73 16.73
C GLY A 438 -23.05 -28.29 15.41
N TYR A 439 -24.11 -27.50 15.48
CA TYR A 439 -24.98 -27.22 14.33
C TYR A 439 -24.31 -26.32 13.28
N GLY A 440 -23.42 -25.40 13.68
CA GLY A 440 -22.60 -24.61 12.75
C GLY A 440 -21.65 -25.48 11.92
N TRP A 441 -21.06 -26.52 12.51
CA TRP A 441 -20.28 -27.52 11.80
C TRP A 441 -21.13 -28.41 10.91
N VAL A 442 -22.37 -28.72 11.31
CA VAL A 442 -23.34 -29.43 10.47
C VAL A 442 -23.72 -28.59 9.25
N VAL A 443 -23.91 -27.27 9.39
CA VAL A 443 -24.20 -26.36 8.27
C VAL A 443 -23.00 -26.20 7.35
N ILE A 444 -21.79 -26.02 7.89
CA ILE A 444 -20.55 -25.94 7.09
C ILE A 444 -20.29 -27.27 6.37
N SER A 445 -20.48 -28.40 7.05
CA SER A 445 -20.32 -29.73 6.45
C SER A 445 -21.39 -30.00 5.41
N ALA A 446 -22.64 -29.61 5.63
CA ALA A 446 -23.70 -29.71 4.64
C ALA A 446 -23.40 -28.82 3.41
N CYS A 447 -22.93 -27.58 3.60
CA CYS A 447 -22.50 -26.70 2.50
C CYS A 447 -21.28 -27.26 1.76
N ALA A 448 -20.32 -27.86 2.47
CA ALA A 448 -19.15 -28.50 1.88
C ALA A 448 -19.51 -29.78 1.13
N ILE A 449 -20.43 -30.60 1.65
CA ILE A 449 -20.94 -31.83 0.99
C ILE A 449 -21.74 -31.45 -0.26
N VAL A 450 -22.59 -30.42 -0.20
CA VAL A 450 -23.30 -29.90 -1.37
C VAL A 450 -22.31 -29.33 -2.39
N GLY A 451 -21.33 -28.53 -1.96
CA GLY A 451 -20.27 -28.01 -2.83
C GLY A 451 -19.38 -29.10 -3.46
N TRP A 452 -19.12 -30.18 -2.70
CA TRP A 452 -18.35 -31.35 -3.15
C TRP A 452 -19.15 -32.21 -4.13
N TRP A 453 -20.46 -32.41 -3.91
CA TRP A 453 -21.35 -33.08 -4.86
C TRP A 453 -21.50 -32.28 -6.17
N PHE A 454 -21.73 -30.96 -6.10
CA PHE A 454 -21.83 -30.10 -7.28
C PHE A 454 -20.52 -30.02 -8.08
N SER A 455 -19.38 -29.96 -7.40
CA SER A 455 -18.07 -30.01 -8.05
C SER A 455 -17.79 -31.41 -8.61
N GLY A 456 -18.05 -32.45 -7.84
CA GLY A 456 -17.84 -33.85 -8.22
C GLY A 456 -18.63 -34.25 -9.47
N VAL A 457 -19.88 -33.81 -9.61
CA VAL A 457 -20.71 -34.06 -10.82
C VAL A 457 -20.17 -33.32 -12.05
N ASN A 458 -19.67 -32.08 -11.91
CA ASN A 458 -19.05 -31.35 -13.03
C ASN A 458 -17.67 -31.91 -13.42
N TYR A 459 -16.88 -32.40 -12.46
CA TYR A 459 -15.54 -32.97 -12.73
C TYR A 459 -15.58 -34.43 -13.20
N SER A 460 -16.61 -35.20 -12.81
CA SER A 460 -16.83 -36.56 -13.34
C SER A 460 -17.36 -36.57 -14.77
N TRP A 461 -17.81 -35.42 -15.30
CA TRP A 461 -18.12 -35.26 -16.72
C TRP A 461 -16.93 -35.56 -17.62
N GLY A 462 -15.69 -35.24 -17.21
CA GLY A 462 -14.49 -35.59 -18.00
C GLY A 462 -14.30 -37.10 -18.15
N VAL A 463 -14.69 -37.88 -17.14
CA VAL A 463 -14.62 -39.35 -17.15
C VAL A 463 -15.77 -39.93 -18.00
N MET A 464 -16.99 -39.41 -17.85
CA MET A 464 -18.12 -39.80 -18.69
C MET A 464 -17.92 -39.39 -20.15
N GLN A 465 -17.29 -38.24 -20.40
CA GLN A 465 -16.92 -37.76 -21.72
C GLN A 465 -15.96 -38.72 -22.40
N GLY A 466 -14.92 -39.20 -21.70
CA GLY A 466 -14.02 -40.24 -22.22
C GLY A 466 -14.79 -41.49 -22.65
N ALA A 467 -15.68 -42.00 -21.78
CA ALA A 467 -16.50 -43.18 -22.07
C ALA A 467 -17.52 -42.96 -23.21
N LEU A 468 -18.05 -41.74 -23.37
CA LEU A 468 -19.01 -41.39 -24.43
C LEU A 468 -18.32 -41.16 -25.78
N VAL A 469 -17.08 -40.65 -25.78
CA VAL A 469 -16.23 -40.54 -26.97
C VAL A 469 -15.82 -41.93 -27.44
N GLU A 470 -15.42 -42.82 -26.53
CA GLU A 470 -15.11 -44.22 -26.84
C GLU A 470 -16.33 -44.99 -27.38
N ARG A 471 -17.54 -44.66 -26.92
CA ARG A 471 -18.80 -45.21 -27.44
C ARG A 471 -19.32 -44.52 -28.71
N GLY A 472 -18.60 -43.54 -29.26
CA GLY A 472 -18.95 -42.85 -30.50
C GLY A 472 -20.17 -41.93 -30.41
N VAL A 473 -20.59 -41.52 -29.21
CA VAL A 473 -21.80 -40.71 -28.98
C VAL A 473 -21.62 -39.25 -29.46
N GLY A 474 -20.38 -38.77 -29.56
CA GLY A 474 -20.03 -37.46 -30.10
C GLY A 474 -18.54 -37.19 -30.04
N SER A 475 -18.04 -36.17 -30.74
CA SER A 475 -16.63 -35.78 -30.64
C SER A 475 -16.33 -35.22 -29.25
N ALA A 476 -15.08 -35.39 -28.79
CA ALA A 476 -14.63 -34.86 -27.51
C ALA A 476 -14.92 -33.35 -27.36
N SER A 477 -14.86 -32.60 -28.45
CA SER A 477 -15.19 -31.17 -28.49
C SER A 477 -16.68 -30.88 -28.23
N VAL A 478 -17.60 -31.64 -28.82
CA VAL A 478 -19.04 -31.47 -28.64
C VAL A 478 -19.46 -31.88 -27.22
N LEU A 479 -18.90 -32.97 -26.72
CA LEU A 479 -19.17 -33.45 -25.37
C LEU A 479 -18.52 -32.54 -24.30
N SER A 480 -17.34 -31.96 -24.56
CA SER A 480 -16.75 -30.91 -23.72
C SER A 480 -17.57 -29.62 -23.73
N PHE A 481 -18.16 -29.24 -24.86
CA PHE A 481 -19.05 -28.08 -24.95
C PHE A 481 -20.31 -28.29 -24.09
N CYS A 482 -20.90 -29.48 -24.12
CA CYS A 482 -22.04 -29.83 -23.24
C CYS A 482 -21.68 -29.77 -21.74
N GLY A 483 -20.47 -30.20 -21.38
CA GLY A 483 -19.96 -30.08 -20.00
C GLY A 483 -19.67 -28.65 -19.56
N ALA A 484 -19.27 -27.79 -20.50
CA ALA A 484 -18.94 -26.38 -20.26
C ALA A 484 -20.18 -25.46 -20.20
N LEU A 485 -21.33 -25.89 -20.73
CA LEU A 485 -22.59 -25.14 -20.68
C LEU A 485 -23.14 -24.98 -19.26
N SER A 486 -22.95 -25.99 -18.39
CA SER A 486 -23.38 -25.97 -16.98
C SER A 486 -22.70 -24.84 -16.17
N PRO A 487 -21.36 -24.75 -16.11
CA PRO A 487 -20.68 -23.65 -15.41
C PRO A 487 -20.95 -22.27 -16.04
N ALA A 488 -21.08 -22.20 -17.36
CA ALA A 488 -21.32 -20.96 -18.09
C ALA A 488 -22.74 -20.39 -17.81
N LEU A 489 -23.77 -21.23 -17.77
CA LEU A 489 -25.13 -20.83 -17.38
C LEU A 489 -25.20 -20.44 -15.89
N MET A 490 -24.47 -21.13 -15.00
CA MET A 490 -24.39 -20.74 -13.59
C MET A 490 -23.77 -19.35 -13.39
N ALA A 491 -22.70 -19.04 -14.11
CA ALA A 491 -22.07 -17.72 -14.09
C ALA A 491 -23.01 -16.63 -14.63
N SER A 492 -23.82 -16.97 -15.64
CA SER A 492 -24.77 -16.05 -16.29
C SER A 492 -26.02 -15.77 -15.43
N LEU A 493 -26.51 -16.77 -14.69
CA LEU A 493 -27.73 -16.68 -13.87
C LEU A 493 -27.46 -16.22 -12.42
N ALA A 494 -26.19 -16.04 -12.02
CA ALA A 494 -25.80 -15.58 -10.68
C ALA A 494 -26.49 -14.27 -10.26
N ILE A 495 -26.76 -13.37 -11.23
CA ILE A 495 -27.45 -12.10 -11.02
C ILE A 495 -28.95 -12.30 -10.71
N ILE A 496 -29.60 -13.28 -11.35
CA ILE A 496 -31.02 -13.61 -11.13
C ILE A 496 -31.19 -14.35 -9.80
N ASN A 497 -30.28 -15.28 -9.49
CA ASN A 497 -30.29 -16.04 -8.23
C ASN A 497 -30.16 -15.14 -7.00
N ALA A 498 -29.37 -14.07 -7.06
CA ALA A 498 -29.26 -13.10 -5.96
C ALA A 498 -30.58 -12.37 -5.65
N ARG A 499 -31.44 -12.15 -6.65
CA ARG A 499 -32.78 -11.55 -6.46
C ARG A 499 -33.78 -12.58 -5.93
N VAL A 500 -33.71 -13.83 -6.40
CA VAL A 500 -34.62 -14.91 -5.98
C VAL A 500 -34.35 -15.33 -4.52
N VAL A 501 -33.08 -15.35 -4.09
CA VAL A 501 -32.67 -15.63 -2.70
C VAL A 501 -33.31 -14.67 -1.69
N ARG A 502 -33.49 -13.39 -2.06
CA ARG A 502 -34.19 -12.40 -1.21
C ARG A 502 -35.69 -12.68 -1.04
N SER A 503 -36.31 -13.39 -1.99
CA SER A 503 -37.76 -13.62 -2.00
C SER A 503 -38.19 -14.96 -1.39
N LEU A 504 -37.42 -16.03 -1.58
CA LEU A 504 -37.82 -17.40 -1.19
C LEU A 504 -37.06 -17.96 0.01
N GLY A 505 -35.97 -17.30 0.43
CA GLY A 505 -35.07 -17.79 1.48
C GLY A 505 -34.17 -18.93 1.01
N THR A 506 -32.96 -19.00 1.58
CA THR A 506 -31.88 -19.92 1.19
C THR A 506 -32.24 -21.40 1.30
N ARG A 507 -33.04 -21.79 2.31
CA ARG A 507 -33.39 -23.19 2.57
C ARG A 507 -34.35 -23.78 1.52
N LYS A 508 -35.37 -23.02 1.10
CA LYS A 508 -36.32 -23.45 0.05
C LYS A 508 -35.65 -23.49 -1.33
N LEU A 509 -34.76 -22.54 -1.61
CA LEU A 509 -34.00 -22.51 -2.85
C LEU A 509 -33.03 -23.69 -2.98
N ALA A 510 -32.37 -24.08 -1.87
CA ALA A 510 -31.50 -25.26 -1.85
C ALA A 510 -32.29 -26.57 -2.09
N LEU A 511 -33.47 -26.72 -1.49
CA LEU A 511 -34.34 -27.87 -1.71
C LEU A 511 -34.90 -27.92 -3.13
N MET A 512 -35.29 -26.78 -3.72
CA MET A 512 -35.66 -26.69 -5.13
C MET A 512 -34.49 -27.05 -6.04
N GLY A 513 -33.27 -26.58 -5.74
CA GLY A 513 -32.05 -26.93 -6.48
C GLY A 513 -31.78 -28.44 -6.47
N ILE A 514 -31.93 -29.10 -5.33
CA ILE A 514 -31.79 -30.56 -5.20
C ILE A 514 -32.90 -31.28 -6.02
N PHE A 515 -34.13 -30.79 -5.97
CA PHE A 515 -35.26 -31.35 -6.71
C PHE A 515 -35.09 -31.21 -8.24
N PHE A 516 -34.68 -30.04 -8.74
CA PHE A 516 -34.44 -29.80 -10.17
C PHE A 516 -33.21 -30.54 -10.71
N VAL A 517 -32.13 -30.66 -9.92
CA VAL A 517 -30.98 -31.50 -10.29
C VAL A 517 -31.40 -32.97 -10.37
N GLY A 518 -32.21 -33.45 -9.41
CA GLY A 518 -32.81 -34.78 -9.47
C GLY A 518 -33.72 -35.00 -10.68
N MET A 519 -34.57 -34.03 -11.03
CA MET A 519 -35.43 -34.11 -12.22
C MET A 519 -34.65 -34.00 -13.54
N SER A 520 -33.54 -33.25 -13.57
CA SER A 520 -32.68 -33.12 -14.77
C SER A 520 -32.00 -34.44 -15.16
N GLN A 521 -31.70 -35.29 -14.17
CA GLN A 521 -31.17 -36.64 -14.39
C GLN A 521 -32.25 -37.61 -14.92
N ILE A 522 -33.53 -37.32 -14.66
CA ILE A 522 -34.68 -38.09 -15.17
C ILE A 522 -35.12 -37.59 -16.56
N GLY A 523 -34.93 -36.30 -16.83
CA GLY A 523 -35.35 -35.63 -18.08
C GLY A 523 -34.38 -35.72 -19.26
N ALA A 524 -33.15 -36.21 -19.07
CA ALA A 524 -32.10 -36.28 -20.11
C ALA A 524 -32.39 -37.25 -21.29
N SER A 525 -33.62 -37.74 -21.42
CA SER A 525 -34.06 -38.62 -22.52
C SER A 525 -34.67 -37.88 -23.72
N PHE A 526 -34.81 -36.55 -23.73
CA PHE A 526 -35.51 -35.86 -24.82
C PHE A 526 -34.90 -34.49 -25.23
N VAL A 527 -34.46 -34.43 -26.51
CA VAL A 527 -34.43 -33.28 -27.46
C VAL A 527 -33.16 -32.39 -27.57
N THR A 528 -32.88 -32.01 -28.82
CA THR A 528 -31.71 -31.35 -29.44
C THR A 528 -31.97 -29.91 -29.95
N HIS A 529 -30.87 -29.16 -30.20
CA HIS A 529 -30.61 -28.06 -31.15
C HIS A 529 -30.75 -26.53 -30.80
N SER A 530 -29.61 -25.82 -30.99
CA SER A 530 -29.38 -24.57 -31.81
C SER A 530 -29.01 -23.18 -31.20
N THR A 531 -27.88 -22.65 -31.72
CA THR A 531 -27.53 -21.27 -32.19
C THR A 531 -26.89 -20.15 -31.33
N VAL A 532 -25.95 -19.44 -32.01
CA VAL A 532 -24.98 -18.37 -31.65
C VAL A 532 -25.48 -16.98 -32.10
N GLY A 533 -25.08 -15.87 -31.44
CA GLY A 533 -25.25 -14.51 -31.97
C GLY A 533 -24.68 -13.34 -31.14
N LEU A 534 -23.97 -12.43 -31.84
CA LEU A 534 -23.33 -11.12 -31.54
C LEU A 534 -23.87 -10.24 -30.39
N PHE A 535 -23.01 -9.38 -29.78
CA PHE A 535 -23.23 -7.92 -29.59
C PHE A 535 -21.95 -7.17 -29.15
N PHE A 536 -21.50 -6.18 -29.96
CA PHE A 536 -20.67 -5.04 -29.54
C PHE A 536 -21.20 -3.79 -30.25
N LEU A 537 -21.65 -2.79 -29.48
CA LEU A 537 -21.81 -1.40 -29.90
C LEU A 537 -21.37 -0.51 -28.72
N PRO A 538 -20.63 0.59 -28.95
CA PRO A 538 -20.21 1.50 -27.89
C PRO A 538 -21.34 2.49 -27.58
N ALA A 539 -21.72 2.59 -26.31
CA ALA A 539 -22.59 3.67 -25.84
C ALA A 539 -21.75 4.94 -25.63
N HIS A 540 -22.14 6.01 -26.33
CA HIS A 540 -21.72 7.38 -25.98
C HIS A 540 -22.39 7.78 -24.67
N HIS A 541 -21.62 8.33 -23.73
CA HIS A 541 -22.15 9.10 -22.63
C HIS A 541 -21.35 10.38 -22.46
N GLU A 542 -22.07 11.50 -22.42
CA GLU A 542 -21.56 12.81 -22.01
C GLU A 542 -21.00 12.71 -20.59
N VAL A 543 -19.76 13.17 -20.43
CA VAL A 543 -19.10 13.30 -19.13
C VAL A 543 -19.41 14.68 -18.58
N ASP A 544 -20.11 14.72 -17.45
CA ASP A 544 -20.37 15.93 -16.68
C ASP A 544 -19.04 16.49 -16.13
N PRO A 545 -18.67 17.77 -16.37
CA PRO A 545 -17.31 18.26 -16.10
C PRO A 545 -16.95 18.50 -14.62
N SER A 546 -17.83 18.17 -13.66
CA SER A 546 -17.63 18.51 -12.25
C SER A 546 -17.00 17.43 -11.37
N ASP A 547 -16.72 16.23 -11.91
CA ASP A 547 -16.22 15.09 -11.11
C ASP A 547 -14.71 14.88 -11.33
N SER A 548 -13.90 15.84 -10.87
CA SER A 548 -12.44 15.68 -10.77
C SER A 548 -12.00 15.51 -9.32
N ASP A 549 -12.67 14.61 -8.59
CA ASP A 549 -12.20 14.16 -7.29
C ASP A 549 -10.89 13.36 -7.47
N LEU A 550 -9.80 13.91 -6.94
CA LEU A 550 -8.52 13.20 -6.83
C LEU A 550 -8.75 11.95 -5.97
N ASP A 551 -8.55 10.77 -6.58
CA ASP A 551 -8.74 9.49 -5.92
C ASP A 551 -7.94 9.45 -4.59
N PRO A 552 -8.60 9.37 -3.41
CA PRO A 552 -7.94 9.43 -2.11
C PRO A 552 -6.94 8.29 -1.89
N VAL A 553 -7.08 7.18 -2.60
CA VAL A 553 -6.12 6.07 -2.53
C VAL A 553 -4.91 6.32 -3.44
N LEU A 554 -5.08 7.05 -4.54
CA LEU A 554 -3.96 7.51 -5.36
C LEU A 554 -3.12 8.52 -4.59
N GLU A 555 -3.75 9.39 -3.80
CA GLU A 555 -3.04 10.33 -2.93
C GLU A 555 -2.35 9.62 -1.76
N ALA A 556 -3.02 8.68 -1.09
CA ALA A 556 -2.39 7.82 -0.08
C ALA A 556 -1.20 7.01 -0.67
N SER A 557 -1.30 6.60 -1.94
CA SER A 557 -0.21 5.94 -2.66
C SER A 557 0.97 6.88 -2.89
N ARG A 558 0.72 8.14 -3.26
CA ARG A 558 1.79 9.15 -3.44
C ARG A 558 2.50 9.45 -2.12
N ILE A 559 1.76 9.53 -1.02
CA ILE A 559 2.33 9.69 0.32
C ILE A 559 3.17 8.46 0.67
N ALA A 560 2.65 7.24 0.49
CA ALA A 560 3.41 6.02 0.73
C ALA A 560 4.70 5.96 -0.13
N ASP A 561 4.60 6.31 -1.41
CA ASP A 561 5.71 6.34 -2.36
C ASP A 561 6.75 7.42 -2.03
N SER A 562 6.37 8.51 -1.38
CA SER A 562 7.29 9.56 -0.93
C SER A 562 8.14 9.15 0.28
N THR A 563 7.67 8.14 1.04
CA THR A 563 8.36 7.67 2.24
C THR A 563 9.31 6.50 1.98
N VAL A 564 9.37 5.94 0.76
CA VAL A 564 10.13 4.71 0.52
C VAL A 564 11.64 4.94 0.56
N PRO A 565 12.43 3.99 1.11
CA PRO A 565 13.86 4.19 1.32
C PRO A 565 14.71 4.11 0.04
N ASP A 566 14.20 3.51 -1.04
CA ASP A 566 14.91 3.32 -2.32
C ASP A 566 16.33 2.70 -2.16
N GLY A 567 16.51 1.84 -1.15
CA GLY A 567 17.79 1.22 -0.81
C GLY A 567 17.81 0.46 0.52
N GLY A 568 19.02 0.24 1.06
CA GLY A 568 19.24 -0.42 2.35
C GLY A 568 18.77 -1.89 2.37
N TYR A 569 18.06 -2.27 3.43
CA TYR A 569 17.48 -3.62 3.59
C TYR A 569 16.53 -4.01 2.45
N GLY A 570 16.00 -3.04 1.69
CA GLY A 570 15.22 -3.30 0.48
C GLY A 570 15.95 -4.22 -0.50
N TRP A 571 17.26 -4.09 -0.69
CA TRP A 571 18.01 -4.97 -1.61
C TRP A 571 18.14 -6.41 -1.11
N VAL A 572 18.19 -6.61 0.21
CA VAL A 572 18.15 -7.94 0.83
C VAL A 572 16.79 -8.59 0.56
N VAL A 573 15.71 -7.82 0.72
CA VAL A 573 14.34 -8.28 0.44
C VAL A 573 14.15 -8.58 -1.05
N ILE A 574 14.67 -7.75 -1.96
CA ILE A 574 14.63 -8.01 -3.41
C ILE A 574 15.41 -9.27 -3.78
N SER A 575 16.57 -9.48 -3.18
CA SER A 575 17.36 -10.71 -3.38
C SER A 575 16.61 -11.95 -2.89
N ALA A 576 15.96 -11.85 -1.72
CA ALA A 576 15.11 -12.91 -1.17
C ALA A 576 13.90 -13.20 -2.08
N CYS A 577 13.20 -12.16 -2.56
CA CYS A 577 12.13 -12.28 -3.54
C CYS A 577 12.61 -12.90 -4.86
N ALA A 578 13.83 -12.60 -5.30
CA ALA A 578 14.43 -13.22 -6.50
C ALA A 578 14.68 -14.72 -6.31
N ILE A 579 15.13 -15.16 -5.13
CA ILE A 579 15.29 -16.59 -4.80
C ILE A 579 13.92 -17.29 -4.71
N VAL A 580 12.89 -16.63 -4.19
CA VAL A 580 11.52 -17.16 -4.24
C VAL A 580 11.04 -17.27 -5.70
N GLY A 581 11.27 -16.23 -6.50
CA GLY A 581 10.95 -16.21 -7.93
C GLY A 581 11.69 -17.29 -8.73
N TRP A 582 12.94 -17.59 -8.37
CA TRP A 582 13.73 -18.69 -8.91
C TRP A 582 13.00 -20.02 -8.83
N TRP A 583 12.43 -20.36 -7.67
CA TRP A 583 11.73 -21.64 -7.52
C TRP A 583 10.38 -21.65 -8.22
N VAL A 584 9.59 -20.58 -8.06
CA VAL A 584 8.25 -20.47 -8.65
C VAL A 584 8.29 -20.57 -10.17
N SER A 585 9.10 -19.71 -10.80
CA SER A 585 9.20 -19.68 -12.26
C SER A 585 10.14 -20.77 -12.79
N GLY A 586 11.25 -21.04 -12.09
CA GLY A 586 12.24 -21.99 -12.56
C GLY A 586 11.69 -23.40 -12.67
N VAL A 587 10.95 -23.87 -11.66
CA VAL A 587 10.29 -25.18 -11.71
C VAL A 587 9.27 -25.23 -12.85
N ASN A 588 8.42 -24.20 -12.99
CA ASN A 588 7.40 -24.14 -14.03
C ASN A 588 8.00 -24.14 -15.46
N TYR A 589 8.97 -23.26 -15.73
CA TYR A 589 9.59 -23.17 -17.06
C TYR A 589 10.51 -24.35 -17.38
N SER A 590 11.04 -25.07 -16.38
CA SER A 590 11.81 -26.30 -16.61
C SER A 590 10.93 -27.54 -16.85
N TRP A 591 9.60 -27.42 -16.74
CA TRP A 591 8.67 -28.53 -16.96
C TRP A 591 8.86 -29.22 -18.32
N GLY A 592 9.20 -28.47 -19.38
CA GLY A 592 9.40 -29.05 -20.72
C GLY A 592 10.44 -30.18 -20.76
N VAL A 593 11.49 -30.09 -19.94
CA VAL A 593 12.52 -31.14 -19.81
C VAL A 593 11.93 -32.38 -19.13
N MET A 594 11.15 -32.19 -18.06
CA MET A 594 10.49 -33.27 -17.35
C MET A 594 9.39 -33.94 -18.19
N GLN A 595 8.61 -33.14 -18.91
CA GLN A 595 7.60 -33.60 -19.85
C GLN A 595 8.23 -34.51 -20.91
N GLY A 596 9.37 -34.13 -21.50
CA GLY A 596 10.06 -34.96 -22.48
C GLY A 596 10.37 -36.36 -21.95
N ALA A 597 10.97 -36.44 -20.76
CA ALA A 597 11.28 -37.71 -20.11
C ALA A 597 10.04 -38.55 -19.74
N LEU A 598 8.92 -37.90 -19.40
CA LEU A 598 7.65 -38.58 -19.09
C LEU A 598 6.94 -39.10 -20.35
N VAL A 599 7.05 -38.38 -21.47
CA VAL A 599 6.56 -38.85 -22.78
C VAL A 599 7.37 -40.06 -23.25
N GLU A 600 8.70 -40.03 -23.13
CA GLU A 600 9.57 -41.16 -23.48
C GLU A 600 9.26 -42.42 -22.66
N ARG A 601 8.81 -42.25 -21.41
CA ARG A 601 8.36 -43.34 -20.54
C ARG A 601 6.93 -43.83 -20.84
N GLY A 602 6.21 -43.20 -21.78
CA GLY A 602 4.84 -43.59 -22.14
C GLY A 602 3.78 -43.23 -21.09
N VAL A 603 4.04 -42.26 -20.21
CA VAL A 603 3.11 -41.87 -19.11
C VAL A 603 1.87 -41.13 -19.62
N GLY A 604 2.00 -40.47 -20.78
CA GLY A 604 0.91 -39.74 -21.43
C GLY A 604 1.39 -39.08 -22.71
N SER A 605 0.44 -38.60 -23.53
CA SER A 605 0.78 -37.82 -24.72
C SER A 605 1.40 -36.47 -24.34
N ALA A 606 2.15 -35.88 -25.28
CA ALA A 606 2.71 -34.54 -25.10
C ALA A 606 1.64 -33.51 -24.75
N SER A 607 0.45 -33.60 -25.35
CA SER A 607 -0.68 -32.69 -25.07
C SER A 607 -1.19 -32.81 -23.63
N VAL A 608 -1.39 -34.02 -23.11
CA VAL A 608 -1.88 -34.23 -21.74
C VAL A 608 -0.84 -33.78 -20.71
N LEU A 609 0.44 -34.09 -20.93
CA LEU A 609 1.51 -33.68 -20.02
C LEU A 609 1.83 -32.18 -20.10
N SER A 610 1.66 -31.54 -21.27
CA SER A 610 1.70 -30.08 -21.39
C SER A 610 0.56 -29.40 -20.66
N PHE A 611 -0.62 -30.02 -20.63
CA PHE A 611 -1.75 -29.52 -19.85
C PHE A 611 -1.46 -29.54 -18.34
N CYS A 612 -0.81 -30.60 -17.82
CA CYS A 612 -0.35 -30.65 -16.43
C CYS A 612 0.59 -29.50 -16.09
N GLY A 613 1.55 -29.19 -16.97
CA GLY A 613 2.46 -28.06 -16.79
C GLY A 613 1.76 -26.70 -16.84
N ALA A 614 0.86 -26.51 -17.80
CA ALA A 614 0.09 -25.28 -17.99
C ALA A 614 -0.95 -25.03 -16.87
N LEU A 615 -1.39 -26.07 -16.16
CA LEU A 615 -2.32 -25.94 -15.04
C LEU A 615 -1.74 -25.10 -13.89
N SER A 616 -0.44 -25.22 -13.63
CA SER A 616 0.21 -24.51 -12.52
C SER A 616 0.19 -22.97 -12.68
N PRO A 617 0.59 -22.35 -13.81
CA PRO A 617 0.43 -20.90 -14.01
C PRO A 617 -1.05 -20.49 -14.18
N ALA A 618 -1.92 -21.36 -14.71
CA ALA A 618 -3.35 -21.07 -14.79
C ALA A 618 -3.99 -20.95 -13.39
N LEU A 619 -3.65 -21.86 -12.46
CA LEU A 619 -4.10 -21.77 -11.07
C LEU A 619 -3.46 -20.61 -10.31
N MET A 620 -2.19 -20.31 -10.58
CA MET A 620 -1.54 -19.10 -10.08
C MET A 620 -2.37 -17.86 -10.42
N ALA A 621 -2.84 -17.77 -11.67
CA ALA A 621 -3.67 -16.68 -12.16
C ALA A 621 -5.10 -16.65 -11.58
N SER A 622 -5.77 -17.81 -11.53
CA SER A 622 -7.13 -17.95 -10.99
C SER A 622 -7.22 -17.55 -9.52
N LEU A 623 -6.19 -17.89 -8.74
CA LEU A 623 -6.14 -17.59 -7.30
C LEU A 623 -5.58 -16.20 -6.99
N ALA A 624 -5.15 -15.42 -7.98
CA ALA A 624 -4.49 -14.13 -7.76
C ALA A 624 -5.38 -13.13 -6.98
N ILE A 625 -6.65 -12.98 -7.34
CA ILE A 625 -7.58 -12.08 -6.63
C ILE A 625 -7.87 -12.55 -5.19
N ILE A 626 -7.98 -13.86 -4.98
CA ILE A 626 -8.17 -14.46 -3.66
C ILE A 626 -6.93 -14.20 -2.81
N ASN A 627 -5.74 -14.36 -3.39
CA ASN A 627 -4.49 -14.14 -2.69
C ASN A 627 -4.20 -12.67 -2.39
N ALA A 628 -4.72 -11.74 -3.19
CA ALA A 628 -4.74 -10.32 -2.85
C ALA A 628 -5.57 -10.03 -1.57
N ARG A 629 -6.55 -10.89 -1.23
CA ARG A 629 -7.27 -10.85 0.05
C ARG A 629 -6.48 -11.52 1.17
N VAL A 630 -5.92 -12.71 0.91
CA VAL A 630 -5.21 -13.53 1.91
C VAL A 630 -3.92 -12.86 2.37
N VAL A 631 -3.18 -12.21 1.48
CA VAL A 631 -1.93 -11.51 1.83
C VAL A 631 -2.18 -10.42 2.89
N ARG A 632 -3.39 -9.86 2.95
CA ARG A 632 -3.76 -8.85 3.97
C ARG A 632 -3.89 -9.41 5.38
N SER A 633 -4.29 -10.66 5.54
CA SER A 633 -4.44 -11.28 6.87
C SER A 633 -3.18 -12.02 7.31
N LEU A 634 -2.49 -12.66 6.38
CA LEU A 634 -1.30 -13.48 6.69
C LEU A 634 0.01 -12.69 6.61
N GLY A 635 0.04 -11.61 5.84
CA GLY A 635 1.26 -10.90 5.46
C GLY A 635 2.10 -11.65 4.41
N THR A 636 2.98 -10.93 3.71
CA THR A 636 3.82 -11.46 2.62
C THR A 636 4.77 -12.55 3.09
N ARG A 637 5.34 -12.45 4.30
CA ARG A 637 6.29 -13.46 4.82
C ARG A 637 5.64 -14.83 5.01
N LYS A 638 4.52 -14.88 5.74
CA LYS A 638 3.83 -16.16 6.00
C LYS A 638 3.31 -16.75 4.69
N LEU A 639 2.78 -15.90 3.81
CA LEU A 639 2.32 -16.31 2.50
C LEU A 639 3.46 -16.90 1.65
N ALA A 640 4.64 -16.28 1.63
CA ALA A 640 5.81 -16.80 0.93
C ALA A 640 6.31 -18.13 1.52
N LEU A 641 6.32 -18.28 2.86
CA LEU A 641 6.69 -19.53 3.53
C LEU A 641 5.72 -20.67 3.18
N MET A 642 4.41 -20.40 3.21
CA MET A 642 3.39 -21.36 2.79
C MET A 642 3.53 -21.72 1.30
N GLY A 643 3.82 -20.72 0.45
CA GLY A 643 4.03 -20.94 -0.97
C GLY A 643 5.23 -21.85 -1.25
N ILE A 644 6.39 -21.60 -0.65
CA ILE A 644 7.57 -22.46 -0.78
C ILE A 644 7.31 -23.87 -0.25
N PHE A 645 6.57 -24.00 0.86
CA PHE A 645 6.16 -25.29 1.37
C PHE A 645 5.39 -26.10 0.31
N PHE A 646 4.38 -25.51 -0.33
CA PHE A 646 3.62 -26.18 -1.37
C PHE A 646 4.43 -26.45 -2.65
N VAL A 647 5.31 -25.52 -3.06
CA VAL A 647 6.20 -25.74 -4.22
C VAL A 647 7.11 -26.94 -3.98
N GLY A 648 7.85 -26.99 -2.86
CA GLY A 648 8.76 -28.11 -2.58
C GLY A 648 8.01 -29.43 -2.34
N MET A 649 6.86 -29.39 -1.65
CA MET A 649 6.02 -30.56 -1.43
C MET A 649 5.45 -31.12 -2.74
N SER A 650 5.07 -30.26 -3.69
CA SER A 650 4.61 -30.70 -5.00
C SER A 650 5.65 -31.53 -5.74
N GLN A 651 6.92 -31.12 -5.69
CA GLN A 651 8.02 -31.81 -6.36
C GLN A 651 8.36 -33.13 -5.67
N ILE A 652 8.48 -33.14 -4.34
CA ILE A 652 8.73 -34.39 -3.59
C ILE A 652 7.58 -35.37 -3.80
N GLY A 653 6.35 -34.89 -3.73
CA GLY A 653 5.15 -35.68 -3.99
C GLY A 653 5.10 -36.24 -5.41
N ALA A 654 5.45 -35.44 -6.42
CA ALA A 654 5.48 -35.85 -7.82
C ALA A 654 6.39 -37.07 -8.06
N SER A 655 7.45 -37.22 -7.26
CA SER A 655 8.36 -38.37 -7.33
C SER A 655 7.71 -39.72 -7.06
N PHE A 656 6.54 -39.76 -6.43
CA PHE A 656 5.80 -40.99 -6.11
C PHE A 656 4.73 -41.34 -7.15
N VAL A 657 4.45 -40.42 -8.08
CA VAL A 657 3.35 -40.55 -9.06
C VAL A 657 3.83 -40.40 -10.49
N THR A 658 5.12 -40.67 -10.75
CA THR A 658 5.76 -40.56 -12.08
C THR A 658 5.16 -41.49 -13.13
N HIS A 659 4.36 -42.49 -12.72
CA HIS A 659 3.67 -43.43 -13.59
C HIS A 659 2.19 -43.07 -13.84
N SER A 660 1.65 -42.05 -13.15
CA SER A 660 0.23 -41.70 -13.20
C SER A 660 0.03 -40.28 -13.68
N THR A 661 -0.63 -40.12 -14.82
CA THR A 661 -1.00 -38.82 -15.37
C THR A 661 -1.92 -38.04 -14.43
N VAL A 662 -2.81 -38.72 -13.71
CA VAL A 662 -3.71 -38.13 -12.71
C VAL A 662 -2.92 -37.61 -11.50
N GLY A 663 -1.94 -38.37 -11.01
CA GLY A 663 -1.07 -37.89 -9.92
C GLY A 663 -0.24 -36.66 -10.32
N LEU A 664 0.25 -36.65 -11.56
CA LEU A 664 0.96 -35.50 -12.13
C LEU A 664 0.05 -34.27 -12.34
N PHE A 665 -1.24 -34.48 -12.57
CA PHE A 665 -2.21 -33.39 -12.61
C PHE A 665 -2.34 -32.69 -11.24
N PHE A 666 -2.45 -33.46 -10.15
CA PHE A 666 -2.66 -32.89 -8.82
C PHE A 666 -1.39 -32.30 -8.20
N LEU A 667 -0.23 -32.94 -8.35
CA LEU A 667 0.99 -32.51 -7.65
C LEU A 667 1.72 -31.39 -8.40
N PRO A 668 2.39 -31.64 -9.54
CA PRO A 668 3.05 -30.58 -10.29
C PRO A 668 2.08 -29.65 -11.04
N GLY A 669 0.80 -30.01 -11.22
CA GLY A 669 -0.21 -29.08 -11.71
C GLY A 669 -0.85 -28.25 -10.59
N ALA A 670 -1.71 -28.87 -9.79
CA ALA A 670 -2.55 -28.15 -8.83
C ALA A 670 -1.82 -27.63 -7.58
N LEU A 671 -1.07 -28.50 -6.89
CA LEU A 671 -0.38 -28.15 -5.66
C LEU A 671 0.76 -27.16 -5.91
N LEU A 672 1.51 -27.37 -7.01
CA LEU A 672 2.50 -26.40 -7.48
C LEU A 672 1.83 -25.05 -7.78
N GLY A 673 0.73 -25.03 -8.53
CA GLY A 673 0.01 -23.79 -8.86
C GLY A 673 -0.48 -23.00 -7.64
N LEU A 674 -0.95 -23.70 -6.60
CA LEU A 674 -1.31 -23.09 -5.31
C LEU A 674 -0.09 -22.41 -4.65
N GLY A 675 1.03 -23.13 -4.57
CA GLY A 675 2.27 -22.60 -4.02
C GLY A 675 2.82 -21.41 -4.81
N MET A 676 2.78 -21.51 -6.14
CA MET A 676 3.14 -20.43 -7.06
C MET A 676 2.28 -19.19 -6.84
N SER A 677 0.98 -19.33 -6.64
CA SER A 677 0.08 -18.19 -6.42
C SER A 677 0.40 -17.41 -5.14
N PHE A 678 0.68 -18.12 -4.04
CA PHE A 678 1.07 -17.50 -2.78
C PHE A 678 2.40 -16.76 -2.90
N CYS A 679 3.42 -17.40 -3.47
CA CYS A 679 4.70 -16.76 -3.69
C CYS A 679 4.61 -15.58 -4.65
N PHE A 680 3.85 -15.71 -5.75
CA PHE A 680 3.67 -14.66 -6.76
C PHE A 680 3.07 -13.41 -6.13
N MET A 681 2.02 -13.54 -5.32
CA MET A 681 1.43 -12.40 -4.62
C MET A 681 2.43 -11.74 -3.67
N ALA A 682 3.17 -12.54 -2.89
CA ALA A 682 4.17 -12.00 -1.96
C ALA A 682 5.27 -11.21 -2.68
N VAL A 683 5.85 -11.75 -3.75
CA VAL A 683 6.97 -11.09 -4.48
C VAL A 683 6.52 -9.92 -5.37
N THR A 684 5.24 -9.85 -5.74
CA THR A 684 4.72 -8.76 -6.57
C THR A 684 4.44 -7.50 -5.76
N VAL A 685 3.95 -7.65 -4.52
CA VAL A 685 3.58 -6.51 -3.65
C VAL A 685 4.81 -5.90 -2.94
N THR A 686 5.79 -6.73 -2.61
CA THR A 686 6.93 -6.34 -1.76
C THR A 686 7.83 -5.23 -2.35
N PRO A 687 8.22 -5.25 -3.64
CA PRO A 687 9.12 -4.24 -4.20
C PRO A 687 8.56 -2.81 -4.11
N ALA A 688 7.24 -2.66 -4.31
CA ALA A 688 6.57 -1.36 -4.24
C ALA A 688 6.63 -0.72 -2.84
N GLN A 689 6.84 -1.52 -1.78
CA GLN A 689 6.98 -1.01 -0.41
C GLN A 689 8.38 -0.45 -0.11
N TYR A 690 9.39 -0.86 -0.87
CA TYR A 690 10.79 -0.49 -0.64
C TYR A 690 11.35 0.48 -1.69
N PHE A 691 10.79 0.48 -2.90
CA PHE A 691 11.30 1.25 -4.03
C PHE A 691 10.21 2.04 -4.76
N SER A 692 10.55 3.29 -5.10
CA SER A 692 9.75 4.22 -5.91
C SER A 692 10.55 4.62 -7.14
N ARG A 693 11.71 5.27 -6.96
CA ARG A 693 12.56 5.72 -8.07
C ARG A 693 13.25 4.57 -8.81
N LYS A 694 13.55 3.47 -8.12
CA LYS A 694 14.20 2.27 -8.68
C LYS A 694 13.25 1.06 -8.74
N ARG A 695 11.94 1.32 -8.77
CA ARG A 695 10.91 0.27 -8.68
C ARG A 695 10.97 -0.69 -9.86
N GLY A 696 11.21 -0.17 -11.07
CA GLY A 696 11.37 -0.97 -12.27
C GLY A 696 12.57 -1.92 -12.15
N LEU A 697 13.74 -1.41 -11.77
CA LEU A 697 14.93 -2.22 -11.55
C LEU A 697 14.71 -3.29 -10.45
N ALA A 698 14.05 -2.91 -9.35
CA ALA A 698 13.73 -3.83 -8.26
C ALA A 698 12.82 -4.99 -8.73
N ASN A 699 11.73 -4.69 -9.44
CA ASN A 699 10.87 -5.69 -10.07
C ASN A 699 11.66 -6.55 -11.08
N GLY A 700 12.51 -5.91 -11.89
CA GLY A 700 13.39 -6.57 -12.85
C GLY A 700 14.25 -7.64 -12.21
N ILE A 701 14.92 -7.34 -11.09
CA ILE A 701 15.76 -8.30 -10.35
C ILE A 701 14.93 -9.44 -9.73
N VAL A 702 13.78 -9.13 -9.12
CA VAL A 702 12.88 -10.14 -8.54
C VAL A 702 12.48 -11.17 -9.60
N TYR A 703 11.95 -10.72 -10.73
CA TYR A 703 11.52 -11.63 -11.77
C TYR A 703 12.72 -12.25 -12.51
N ALA A 704 13.86 -11.59 -12.62
CA ALA A 704 15.06 -12.16 -13.25
C ALA A 704 15.53 -13.44 -12.55
N GLY A 705 15.36 -13.52 -11.22
CA GLY A 705 15.60 -14.77 -10.46
C GLY A 705 14.84 -15.96 -11.05
N GLY A 706 13.61 -15.76 -11.51
CA GLY A 706 12.81 -16.79 -12.17
C GLY A 706 13.33 -17.25 -13.53
N GLY A 707 13.86 -16.33 -14.35
CA GLY A 707 14.45 -16.67 -15.65
C GLY A 707 15.79 -17.39 -15.49
N LEU A 708 16.63 -16.91 -14.57
CA LEU A 708 17.91 -17.55 -14.27
C LEU A 708 17.70 -18.94 -13.67
N GLY A 709 16.71 -19.07 -12.76
CA GLY A 709 16.33 -20.36 -12.20
C GLY A 709 15.85 -21.35 -13.25
N ALA A 710 15.05 -20.90 -14.21
CA ALA A 710 14.61 -21.74 -15.32
C ALA A 710 15.77 -22.23 -16.19
N ALA A 711 16.74 -21.36 -16.50
CA ALA A 711 17.90 -21.72 -17.30
C ALA A 711 18.76 -22.79 -16.60
N VAL A 712 19.08 -22.56 -15.31
CA VAL A 712 19.88 -23.49 -14.52
C VAL A 712 19.13 -24.80 -14.27
N LEU A 713 17.85 -24.76 -13.90
CA LEU A 713 17.05 -25.95 -13.66
C LEU A 713 16.78 -26.75 -14.93
N SER A 714 16.72 -26.14 -16.12
CA SER A 714 16.58 -26.89 -17.37
C SER A 714 17.78 -27.80 -17.63
N ILE A 715 19.01 -27.29 -17.44
CA ILE A 715 20.25 -28.05 -17.61
C ILE A 715 20.41 -29.07 -16.47
N ALA A 716 20.23 -28.62 -15.23
CA ALA A 716 20.40 -29.46 -14.05
C ALA A 716 19.40 -30.63 -14.04
N THR A 717 18.13 -30.37 -14.39
CA THR A 717 17.09 -31.41 -14.45
C THR A 717 17.42 -32.47 -15.49
N ASN A 718 17.87 -32.08 -16.69
CA ASN A 718 18.29 -33.06 -17.70
C ASN A 718 19.43 -33.96 -17.20
N ALA A 719 20.49 -33.34 -16.63
CA ALA A 719 21.61 -34.10 -16.08
C ALA A 719 21.21 -35.00 -14.90
N MET A 720 20.25 -34.57 -14.06
CA MET A 720 19.71 -35.38 -12.97
C MET A 720 18.89 -36.56 -13.49
N ILE A 721 18.08 -36.35 -14.54
CA ILE A 721 17.29 -37.42 -15.16
C ILE A 721 18.21 -38.47 -15.77
N GLU A 722 19.22 -38.07 -16.54
CA GLU A 722 20.17 -39.00 -17.17
C GLU A 722 20.94 -39.84 -16.14
N ARG A 723 21.32 -39.24 -15.01
CA ARG A 723 22.18 -39.91 -14.02
C ARG A 723 21.41 -40.67 -12.93
N TYR A 724 20.27 -40.15 -12.50
CA TYR A 724 19.55 -40.64 -11.31
C TYR A 724 18.09 -41.03 -11.58
N GLY A 725 17.59 -40.73 -12.78
CA GLY A 725 16.18 -40.96 -13.15
C GLY A 725 15.24 -39.83 -12.73
N VAL A 726 14.03 -39.88 -13.26
CA VAL A 726 12.97 -38.85 -13.10
C VAL A 726 12.54 -38.70 -11.63
N GLU A 727 12.38 -39.82 -10.91
CA GLU A 727 11.93 -39.85 -9.53
C GLU A 727 12.90 -39.08 -8.61
N TRP A 728 14.20 -39.34 -8.74
CA TRP A 728 15.22 -38.67 -7.94
C TRP A 728 15.42 -37.21 -8.35
N ALA A 729 15.25 -36.87 -9.64
CA ALA A 729 15.27 -35.48 -10.09
C ALA A 729 14.20 -34.64 -9.36
N PHE A 730 12.96 -35.13 -9.29
CA PHE A 730 11.87 -34.49 -8.55
C PHE A 730 12.20 -34.28 -7.05
N ARG A 731 12.75 -35.30 -6.38
CA ARG A 731 13.13 -35.22 -4.95
C ARG A 731 14.22 -34.20 -4.70
N ILE A 732 15.28 -34.21 -5.52
CA ILE A 732 16.40 -33.28 -5.37
C ILE A 732 15.91 -31.84 -5.55
N ILE A 733 15.11 -31.56 -6.58
CA ILE A 733 14.52 -30.23 -6.81
C ILE A 733 13.72 -29.78 -5.60
N GLY A 734 12.84 -30.63 -5.06
CA GLY A 734 12.02 -30.30 -3.89
C GLY A 734 12.83 -30.06 -2.61
N ILE A 735 13.85 -30.88 -2.33
CA ILE A 735 14.72 -30.73 -1.14
C ILE A 735 15.53 -29.44 -1.24
N VAL A 736 16.10 -29.14 -2.41
CA VAL A 736 16.89 -27.91 -2.62
C VAL A 736 15.98 -26.66 -2.60
N CYS A 737 14.73 -26.79 -3.07
CA CYS A 737 13.70 -25.76 -2.92
C CYS A 737 13.44 -25.43 -1.44
N PHE A 738 13.33 -26.42 -0.56
CA PHE A 738 13.18 -26.15 0.88
C PHE A 738 14.43 -25.52 1.49
N SER A 739 15.61 -26.06 1.21
CA SER A 739 16.85 -25.61 1.84
C SER A 739 17.20 -24.15 1.50
N THR A 740 16.86 -23.69 0.29
CA THR A 740 17.16 -22.32 -0.15
C THR A 740 15.94 -21.39 -0.12
N GLY A 741 14.74 -21.93 -0.37
CA GLY A 741 13.50 -21.16 -0.42
C GLY A 741 12.97 -20.74 0.95
N PHE A 742 13.06 -21.59 1.99
CA PHE A 742 12.59 -21.22 3.33
C PHE A 742 13.40 -20.06 3.95
N PRO A 743 14.75 -20.08 3.92
CA PRO A 743 15.54 -18.94 4.38
C PRO A 743 15.21 -17.65 3.62
N ALA A 744 15.09 -17.73 2.29
CA ALA A 744 14.73 -16.58 1.47
C ALA A 744 13.33 -16.03 1.82
N ALA A 745 12.31 -16.89 1.87
CA ALA A 745 10.96 -16.49 2.24
C ALA A 745 10.88 -15.89 3.66
N TYR A 746 11.70 -16.38 4.60
CA TYR A 746 11.79 -15.84 5.95
C TYR A 746 12.39 -14.42 5.99
N MET A 747 13.36 -14.13 5.13
CA MET A 747 14.01 -12.81 5.01
C MET A 747 13.08 -11.74 4.42
N ILE A 748 11.98 -12.11 3.76
CA ILE A 748 10.98 -11.15 3.28
C ILE A 748 10.33 -10.48 4.49
N LYS A 749 10.38 -9.15 4.55
CA LYS A 749 9.78 -8.35 5.63
C LYS A 749 8.88 -7.28 5.02
N GLU A 750 7.65 -7.20 5.51
CA GLU A 750 6.73 -6.11 5.18
C GLU A 750 7.19 -4.81 5.85
N ARG A 751 7.13 -3.70 5.11
CA ARG A 751 7.48 -2.38 5.64
C ARG A 751 6.25 -1.65 6.18
N ILE A 752 5.14 -1.76 5.47
CA ILE A 752 3.87 -1.14 5.83
C ILE A 752 2.76 -2.20 5.79
N PRO A 753 1.77 -2.14 6.69
CA PRO A 753 0.62 -3.02 6.60
C PRO A 753 -0.11 -2.76 5.27
N ILE A 754 -0.50 -3.85 4.60
CA ILE A 754 -1.21 -3.77 3.32
C ILE A 754 -2.59 -3.15 3.57
N GLN A 755 -2.82 -1.96 3.02
CA GLN A 755 -4.05 -1.19 3.20
C GLN A 755 -5.29 -1.97 2.76
N THR A 756 -6.42 -1.76 3.46
CA THR A 756 -7.68 -2.44 3.21
C THR A 756 -8.43 -1.81 2.03
N SER A 757 -8.27 -2.37 0.82
CA SER A 757 -9.18 -2.11 -0.31
C SER A 757 -10.24 -3.22 -0.46
N GLY A 758 -11.30 -2.97 -1.23
CA GLY A 758 -12.35 -3.97 -1.50
C GLY A 758 -11.81 -5.26 -2.14
N PHE A 759 -12.63 -6.31 -2.22
CA PHE A 759 -12.25 -7.58 -2.87
C PHE A 759 -12.00 -7.39 -4.38
N ILE A 760 -12.89 -6.65 -5.04
CA ILE A 760 -12.76 -6.22 -6.44
C ILE A 760 -13.05 -4.72 -6.46
N ASP A 761 -12.16 -3.92 -7.06
CA ASP A 761 -12.41 -2.50 -7.29
C ASP A 761 -13.04 -2.29 -8.66
N TRP A 762 -14.37 -2.43 -8.72
CA TRP A 762 -15.15 -2.26 -9.95
C TRP A 762 -15.02 -0.86 -10.58
N LYS A 763 -14.58 0.15 -9.82
CA LYS A 763 -14.36 1.49 -10.36
C LYS A 763 -13.19 1.50 -11.35
N LEU A 764 -12.24 0.56 -11.25
CA LEU A 764 -11.13 0.46 -12.19
C LEU A 764 -11.61 0.12 -13.61
N PHE A 765 -12.61 -0.75 -13.78
CA PHE A 765 -13.22 -1.05 -15.09
C PHE A 765 -14.05 0.10 -15.68
N ARG A 766 -14.18 1.23 -14.98
CA ARG A 766 -14.72 2.48 -15.57
C ARG A 766 -13.62 3.35 -16.17
N GLN A 767 -12.35 3.05 -15.87
CA GLN A 767 -11.20 3.76 -16.40
C GLN A 767 -10.73 3.05 -17.67
N GLY A 768 -10.91 3.67 -18.84
CA GLY A 768 -10.52 3.05 -20.11
C GLY A 768 -9.04 2.64 -20.18
N SER A 769 -8.15 3.28 -19.41
CA SER A 769 -6.74 2.88 -19.27
C SER A 769 -6.57 1.50 -18.62
N PHE A 770 -7.40 1.17 -17.62
CA PHE A 770 -7.39 -0.14 -16.96
C PHE A 770 -7.93 -1.23 -17.90
N ASP A 771 -9.04 -0.96 -18.59
CA ASP A 771 -9.64 -1.90 -19.55
C ASP A 771 -8.64 -2.29 -20.64
N ILE A 772 -7.92 -1.31 -21.20
CA ILE A 772 -6.94 -1.58 -22.25
C ILE A 772 -5.77 -2.41 -21.72
N ILE A 773 -5.21 -2.09 -20.54
CA ILE A 773 -4.14 -2.92 -19.93
C ILE A 773 -4.65 -4.32 -19.61
N PHE A 774 -5.85 -4.44 -19.07
CA PHE A 774 -6.46 -5.72 -18.72
C PHE A 774 -6.60 -6.61 -19.95
N VAL A 775 -7.19 -6.10 -21.03
CA VAL A 775 -7.37 -6.84 -22.28
C VAL A 775 -6.03 -7.12 -22.97
N ALA A 776 -5.11 -6.14 -23.00
CA ALA A 776 -3.78 -6.32 -23.57
C ALA A 776 -2.97 -7.39 -22.81
N GLY A 777 -3.07 -7.43 -21.48
CA GLY A 777 -2.47 -8.46 -20.65
C GLY A 777 -3.12 -9.83 -20.88
N ALA A 778 -4.45 -9.91 -20.90
CA ALA A 778 -5.17 -11.17 -21.15
C ALA A 778 -4.81 -11.79 -22.50
N ILE A 779 -4.72 -10.98 -23.55
CA ILE A 779 -4.32 -11.42 -24.90
C ILE A 779 -2.80 -11.69 -24.96
N GLY A 780 -1.99 -10.83 -24.36
CA GLY A 780 -0.52 -10.91 -24.40
C GLY A 780 0.08 -12.16 -23.75
N VAL A 781 -0.68 -12.86 -22.89
CA VAL A 781 -0.24 -14.10 -22.25
C VAL A 781 -0.47 -15.35 -23.10
N PHE A 782 -1.39 -15.35 -24.08
CA PHE A 782 -1.59 -16.48 -25.00
C PHE A 782 -0.31 -16.96 -25.70
N PRO A 783 0.52 -16.07 -26.30
CA PRO A 783 1.74 -16.51 -26.97
C PRO A 783 2.91 -16.81 -26.01
N LEU A 784 2.77 -16.48 -24.72
CA LEU A 784 3.90 -16.39 -23.80
C LEU A 784 4.61 -17.73 -23.53
N LEU A 785 3.84 -18.83 -23.45
CA LEU A 785 4.36 -20.18 -23.21
C LEU A 785 4.65 -20.96 -24.51
N VAL A 786 4.31 -20.39 -25.68
CA VAL A 786 4.47 -21.09 -26.96
C VAL A 786 5.95 -21.27 -27.33
N PRO A 787 6.81 -20.23 -27.37
CA PRO A 787 8.23 -20.42 -27.65
C PRO A 787 8.95 -21.39 -26.70
N PRO A 788 8.89 -21.25 -25.36
CA PRO A 788 9.66 -22.13 -24.47
C PRO A 788 9.21 -23.61 -24.53
N PHE A 789 7.94 -23.89 -24.85
CA PHE A 789 7.46 -25.27 -24.97
C PHE A 789 7.77 -25.89 -26.34
N PHE A 790 7.78 -25.09 -27.41
CA PHE A 790 7.91 -25.60 -28.77
C PHE A 790 9.32 -25.49 -29.34
N ILE A 791 10.23 -24.66 -28.78
CA ILE A 791 11.63 -24.55 -29.24
C ILE A 791 12.36 -25.92 -29.23
N PRO A 792 12.32 -26.72 -28.14
CA PRO A 792 12.98 -28.02 -28.13
C PRO A 792 12.38 -29.00 -29.15
N LEU A 793 11.06 -29.01 -29.29
CA LEU A 793 10.33 -29.86 -30.24
C LEU A 793 10.68 -29.47 -31.69
N TYR A 794 10.70 -28.18 -31.99
CA TYR A 794 11.08 -27.65 -33.30
C TYR A 794 12.55 -27.96 -33.63
N ALA A 795 13.47 -27.81 -32.67
CA ALA A 795 14.87 -28.18 -32.84
C ALA A 795 15.04 -29.65 -33.23
N ARG A 796 14.31 -30.55 -32.54
CA ARG A 796 14.27 -31.98 -32.87
C ARG A 796 13.71 -32.24 -34.27
N SER A 797 12.64 -31.54 -34.66
CA SER A 797 12.04 -31.68 -36.00
C SER A 797 12.99 -31.27 -37.14
N MET A 798 14.00 -30.44 -36.84
CA MET A 798 15.08 -30.08 -37.79
C MET A 798 16.26 -31.07 -37.77
N GLY A 799 16.17 -32.16 -36.99
CA GLY A 799 17.24 -33.15 -36.85
C GLY A 799 18.34 -32.77 -35.84
N LEU A 800 18.13 -31.77 -34.99
CA LEU A 800 19.08 -31.42 -33.92
C LEU A 800 18.93 -32.37 -32.71
N SER A 801 20.00 -32.55 -31.94
CA SER A 801 19.98 -33.39 -30.75
C SER A 801 19.08 -32.82 -29.64
N THR A 802 18.55 -33.69 -28.78
CA THR A 802 17.80 -33.30 -27.57
C THR A 802 18.59 -32.35 -26.67
N SER A 803 19.90 -32.58 -26.54
CA SER A 803 20.81 -31.69 -25.79
C SER A 803 20.91 -30.29 -26.39
N THR A 804 20.89 -30.17 -27.73
CA THR A 804 20.88 -28.88 -28.43
C THR A 804 19.56 -28.14 -28.21
N GLY A 805 18.42 -28.85 -28.27
CA GLY A 805 17.10 -28.29 -27.96
C GLY A 805 17.01 -27.77 -26.52
N ALA A 806 17.54 -28.52 -25.55
CA ALA A 806 17.64 -28.10 -24.15
C ALA A 806 18.56 -26.88 -23.97
N ALA A 807 19.69 -26.83 -24.68
CA ALA A 807 20.61 -25.69 -24.66
C ALA A 807 19.96 -24.41 -25.22
N LEU A 808 19.18 -24.52 -26.31
CA LEU A 808 18.41 -23.40 -26.86
C LEU A 808 17.37 -22.87 -25.86
N LEU A 809 16.65 -23.76 -25.18
CA LEU A 809 15.72 -23.37 -24.12
C LEU A 809 16.43 -22.73 -22.92
N ALA A 810 17.61 -23.23 -22.54
CA ALA A 810 18.41 -22.62 -21.49
C ALA A 810 18.88 -21.20 -21.89
N GLY A 811 19.31 -21.00 -23.14
CA GLY A 811 19.66 -19.69 -23.69
C GLY A 811 18.47 -18.73 -23.75
N TYR A 812 17.29 -19.22 -24.10
CA TYR A 812 16.03 -18.48 -24.04
C TYR A 812 15.71 -18.02 -22.60
N ASN A 813 15.80 -18.90 -21.61
CA ASN A 813 15.51 -18.57 -20.22
C ASN A 813 16.55 -17.62 -19.61
N PHE A 814 17.83 -17.79 -19.97
CA PHE A 814 18.90 -16.92 -19.51
C PHE A 814 18.78 -15.51 -20.10
N SER A 815 18.52 -15.40 -21.40
CA SER A 815 18.23 -14.11 -22.05
C SER A 815 16.96 -13.46 -21.48
N SER A 816 15.95 -14.25 -21.09
CA SER A 816 14.76 -13.75 -20.37
C SER A 816 15.10 -13.12 -19.02
N ALA A 817 16.04 -13.69 -18.26
CA ALA A 817 16.52 -13.10 -17.01
C ALA A 817 17.17 -11.72 -17.27
N ILE A 818 18.04 -11.64 -18.28
CA ILE A 818 18.67 -10.38 -18.69
C ILE A 818 17.61 -9.37 -19.15
N GLY A 819 16.65 -9.82 -19.95
CA GLY A 819 15.55 -9.02 -20.45
C GLY A 819 14.70 -8.39 -19.34
N ARG A 820 14.44 -9.12 -18.25
CA ARG A 820 13.73 -8.62 -17.05
C ARG A 820 14.50 -7.49 -16.35
N ILE A 821 15.82 -7.61 -16.24
CA ILE A 821 16.67 -6.56 -15.64
C ILE A 821 16.71 -5.33 -16.55
N ILE A 822 16.95 -5.53 -17.85
CA ILE A 822 17.01 -4.45 -18.84
C ILE A 822 15.66 -3.72 -18.90
N SER A 823 14.55 -4.45 -19.02
CA SER A 823 13.22 -3.82 -19.06
C SER A 823 12.91 -3.11 -17.74
N GLY A 824 13.26 -3.69 -16.60
CA GLY A 824 13.09 -3.06 -15.30
C GLY A 824 13.82 -1.71 -15.22
N HIS A 825 15.09 -1.70 -15.62
CA HIS A 825 15.88 -0.46 -15.66
C HIS A 825 15.34 0.55 -16.68
N LEU A 826 14.90 0.08 -17.86
CA LEU A 826 14.28 0.93 -18.88
C LEU A 826 12.92 1.48 -18.42
N CYS A 827 12.17 0.79 -17.57
CA CYS A 827 10.95 1.36 -16.97
C CYS A 827 11.27 2.61 -16.15
N ASP A 828 12.39 2.60 -15.41
CA ASP A 828 12.82 3.74 -14.59
C ASP A 828 13.38 4.90 -15.46
N ILE A 829 13.90 4.61 -16.66
CA ILE A 829 14.49 5.62 -17.57
C ILE A 829 13.49 6.13 -18.62
N LEU A 830 12.88 5.24 -19.39
CA LEU A 830 12.01 5.57 -20.53
C LEU A 830 10.53 5.70 -20.13
N GLY A 831 10.17 5.23 -18.94
CA GLY A 831 8.80 5.06 -18.49
C GLY A 831 8.30 3.62 -18.70
N PRO A 832 7.43 3.08 -17.82
CA PRO A 832 7.01 1.68 -17.90
C PRO A 832 6.19 1.35 -19.14
N LEU A 833 5.28 2.23 -19.56
CA LEU A 833 4.44 2.00 -20.75
C LEU A 833 5.25 1.95 -22.04
N ASN A 834 6.25 2.83 -22.18
CA ASN A 834 7.15 2.83 -23.35
C ASN A 834 7.97 1.56 -23.43
N THR A 835 8.47 1.11 -22.27
CA THR A 835 9.25 -0.12 -22.18
C THR A 835 8.39 -1.34 -22.49
N LEU A 836 7.17 -1.42 -21.94
CA LEU A 836 6.22 -2.49 -22.23
C LEU A 836 5.88 -2.56 -23.72
N PHE A 837 5.60 -1.41 -24.35
CA PHE A 837 5.35 -1.34 -25.79
C PHE A 837 6.56 -1.83 -26.61
N ALA A 838 7.75 -1.32 -26.34
CA ALA A 838 8.96 -1.68 -27.08
C ALA A 838 9.26 -3.18 -27.00
N PHE A 839 9.15 -3.77 -25.80
CA PHE A 839 9.39 -5.20 -25.61
C PHE A 839 8.33 -6.06 -26.30
N LEU A 840 7.04 -5.71 -26.20
CA LEU A 840 5.97 -6.43 -26.92
C LEU A 840 6.09 -6.31 -28.44
N ALA A 841 6.48 -5.15 -28.96
CA ALA A 841 6.70 -4.93 -30.39
C ALA A 841 7.82 -5.81 -30.92
N ILE A 842 9.00 -5.81 -30.27
CA ILE A 842 10.11 -6.67 -30.68
C ILE A 842 9.74 -8.16 -30.50
N ASN A 843 9.01 -8.52 -29.43
CA ASN A 843 8.52 -9.87 -29.22
C ASN A 843 7.63 -10.34 -30.39
N SER A 844 6.67 -9.52 -30.81
CA SER A 844 5.79 -9.84 -31.94
C SER A 844 6.56 -10.00 -33.26
N LEU A 845 7.54 -9.12 -33.51
CA LEU A 845 8.37 -9.16 -34.71
C LEU A 845 9.23 -10.43 -34.76
N THR A 846 9.82 -10.83 -33.64
CA THR A 846 10.64 -12.06 -33.58
C THR A 846 9.80 -13.31 -33.88
N MET A 847 8.55 -13.38 -33.42
CA MET A 847 7.67 -14.52 -33.69
C MET A 847 7.09 -14.55 -35.12
N ILE A 848 6.81 -13.38 -35.72
CA ILE A 848 6.25 -13.31 -37.08
C ILE A 848 7.35 -13.46 -38.16
N ALA A 849 8.51 -12.85 -37.96
CA ALA A 849 9.55 -12.77 -38.99
C ALA A 849 10.69 -13.76 -38.74
N LEU A 850 11.24 -13.77 -37.52
CA LEU A 850 12.50 -14.46 -37.25
C LEU A 850 12.32 -15.97 -37.01
N TRP A 851 11.31 -16.36 -36.22
CA TRP A 851 11.06 -17.78 -35.93
C TRP A 851 10.72 -18.60 -37.19
N PRO A 852 9.77 -18.16 -38.06
CA PRO A 852 9.40 -18.94 -39.25
C PRO A 852 10.51 -18.99 -40.31
N ALA A 853 11.48 -18.08 -40.25
CA ALA A 853 12.66 -18.05 -41.11
C ALA A 853 13.83 -18.89 -40.56
N SER A 854 13.73 -19.41 -39.33
CA SER A 854 14.82 -20.12 -38.66
C SER A 854 14.86 -21.59 -39.06
N THR A 855 15.53 -21.91 -40.17
CA THR A 855 15.69 -23.29 -40.70
C THR A 855 16.99 -23.98 -40.27
N THR A 856 17.88 -23.27 -39.59
CA THR A 856 19.17 -23.80 -39.10
C THR A 856 19.40 -23.40 -37.65
N LEU A 857 20.41 -23.98 -37.00
CA LEU A 857 20.72 -23.73 -35.58
C LEU A 857 21.00 -22.25 -35.28
N ALA A 858 21.79 -21.57 -36.12
CA ALA A 858 22.21 -20.20 -35.82
C ALA A 858 21.05 -19.18 -35.80
N PRO A 859 20.18 -19.09 -36.83
CA PRO A 859 18.97 -18.26 -36.79
C PRO A 859 18.04 -18.63 -35.63
N LEU A 860 17.87 -19.93 -35.33
CA LEU A 860 17.04 -20.37 -34.21
C LEU A 860 17.62 -19.94 -32.86
N ALA A 861 18.94 -19.95 -32.70
CA ALA A 861 19.60 -19.45 -31.50
C ALA A 861 19.42 -17.94 -31.35
N VAL A 862 19.53 -17.17 -32.44
CA VAL A 862 19.25 -15.72 -32.44
C VAL A 862 17.79 -15.46 -32.07
N PHE A 863 16.85 -16.21 -32.63
CA PHE A 863 15.44 -16.16 -32.23
C PHE A 863 15.25 -16.43 -30.75
N ALA A 864 15.81 -17.53 -30.23
CA ALA A 864 15.67 -17.92 -28.84
C ALA A 864 16.19 -16.84 -27.88
N VAL A 865 17.34 -16.22 -28.20
CA VAL A 865 17.92 -15.14 -27.37
C VAL A 865 17.11 -13.85 -27.46
N MET A 866 16.73 -13.42 -28.66
CA MET A 866 15.95 -12.18 -28.83
C MET A 866 14.56 -12.30 -28.23
N ASN A 867 13.86 -13.40 -28.53
CA ASN A 867 12.51 -13.65 -28.01
C ASN A 867 12.53 -13.85 -26.49
N GLY A 868 13.52 -14.58 -25.95
CA GLY A 868 13.71 -14.73 -24.52
C GLY A 868 13.86 -13.39 -23.81
N LEU A 869 14.77 -12.54 -24.31
CA LEU A 869 14.98 -11.19 -23.81
C LEU A 869 13.70 -10.35 -23.81
N THR A 870 12.94 -10.36 -24.90
CA THR A 870 11.73 -9.53 -25.01
C THR A 870 10.56 -10.08 -24.20
N ASN A 871 10.39 -11.40 -24.15
CA ASN A 871 9.33 -12.05 -23.37
C ASN A 871 9.56 -11.88 -21.87
N GLY A 872 10.84 -11.89 -21.44
CA GLY A 872 11.21 -11.56 -20.06
C GLY A 872 10.66 -10.21 -19.60
N GLY A 873 10.77 -9.19 -20.44
CA GLY A 873 10.41 -7.83 -20.05
C GLY A 873 8.93 -7.58 -19.78
N PHE A 874 8.02 -8.43 -20.29
CA PHE A 874 6.58 -8.33 -20.00
C PHE A 874 6.29 -8.40 -18.48
N PHE A 875 6.89 -9.37 -17.79
CA PHE A 875 6.65 -9.61 -16.37
C PHE A 875 7.25 -8.56 -15.44
N ALA A 876 8.39 -7.97 -15.81
CA ALA A 876 9.00 -6.90 -15.02
C ALA A 876 8.31 -5.56 -15.25
N SER A 877 7.80 -5.32 -16.47
CA SER A 877 7.18 -4.05 -16.84
C SER A 877 5.73 -3.94 -16.35
N MET A 878 4.95 -5.03 -16.33
CA MET A 878 3.53 -5.01 -15.96
C MET A 878 3.25 -4.48 -14.53
N PRO A 879 3.86 -5.01 -13.46
CA PRO A 879 3.66 -4.50 -12.10
C PRO A 879 4.10 -3.03 -11.95
N THR A 880 5.16 -2.65 -12.67
CA THR A 880 5.68 -1.28 -12.67
C THR A 880 4.72 -0.33 -13.38
N CYS A 881 4.11 -0.74 -14.50
CA CYS A 881 3.05 0.02 -15.19
C CYS A 881 1.85 0.23 -14.25
N ILE A 882 1.37 -0.84 -13.63
CA ILE A 882 0.20 -0.80 -12.74
C ILE A 882 0.46 0.11 -11.53
N GLY A 883 1.62 -0.04 -10.88
CA GLY A 883 2.00 0.80 -9.76
C GLY A 883 2.15 2.28 -10.11
N ASN A 884 2.62 2.61 -11.32
CA ASN A 884 2.76 3.99 -11.76
C ASN A 884 1.43 4.62 -12.21
N ILE A 885 0.54 3.85 -12.85
CA ILE A 885 -0.71 4.36 -13.40
C ILE A 885 -1.80 4.44 -12.32
N PHE A 886 -1.93 3.40 -11.48
CA PHE A 886 -3.03 3.25 -10.53
C PHE A 886 -2.60 3.46 -9.06
N GLY A 887 -1.31 3.69 -8.80
CA GLY A 887 -0.75 3.92 -7.48
C GLY A 887 -0.38 2.64 -6.72
N SER A 888 0.65 2.73 -5.89
CA SER A 888 1.23 1.61 -5.13
C SER A 888 0.29 0.96 -4.12
N ALA A 889 -0.66 1.71 -3.52
CA ALA A 889 -1.55 1.18 -2.48
C ALA A 889 -2.64 0.24 -3.01
N ARG A 890 -2.99 0.33 -4.31
CA ARG A 890 -3.95 -0.58 -4.96
C ARG A 890 -3.28 -1.66 -5.80
N VAL A 891 -1.94 -1.73 -5.85
CA VAL A 891 -1.21 -2.68 -6.71
C VAL A 891 -1.65 -4.11 -6.47
N SER A 892 -1.87 -4.54 -5.23
CA SER A 892 -2.30 -5.91 -4.92
C SER A 892 -3.64 -6.26 -5.55
N THR A 893 -4.65 -5.38 -5.43
CA THR A 893 -6.00 -5.59 -5.99
C THR A 893 -6.01 -5.43 -7.51
N ALA A 894 -5.38 -4.37 -8.04
CA ALA A 894 -5.32 -4.12 -9.47
C ALA A 894 -4.53 -5.22 -10.21
N MET A 895 -3.39 -5.64 -9.67
CA MET A 895 -2.62 -6.77 -10.21
C MET A 895 -3.38 -8.07 -10.05
N GLY A 896 -4.05 -8.30 -8.91
CA GLY A 896 -4.91 -9.46 -8.73
C GLY A 896 -5.98 -9.57 -9.82
N MET A 897 -6.65 -8.46 -10.14
CA MET A 897 -7.65 -8.39 -11.21
C MET A 897 -7.02 -8.67 -12.59
N ILE A 898 -5.93 -7.98 -12.95
CA ILE A 898 -5.25 -8.15 -14.25
C ILE A 898 -4.74 -9.57 -14.43
N VAL A 899 -4.11 -10.14 -13.41
CA VAL A 899 -3.54 -11.49 -13.45
C VAL A 899 -4.64 -12.55 -13.52
N THR A 900 -5.78 -12.36 -12.86
CA THR A 900 -6.94 -13.24 -13.06
C THR A 900 -7.46 -13.21 -14.50
N GLY A 901 -7.30 -12.10 -15.23
CA GLY A 901 -7.56 -12.04 -16.67
C GLY A 901 -6.63 -12.93 -17.51
N TRP A 902 -5.47 -13.35 -16.99
CA TRP A 902 -4.49 -14.15 -17.73
C TRP A 902 -4.82 -15.65 -17.78
N VAL A 903 -5.83 -16.11 -17.03
CA VAL A 903 -6.21 -17.53 -16.94
C VAL A 903 -6.43 -18.14 -18.32
N GLY A 904 -7.17 -17.46 -19.19
CA GLY A 904 -7.44 -17.95 -20.55
C GLY A 904 -6.16 -18.13 -21.38
N GLY A 905 -5.24 -17.16 -21.31
CA GLY A 905 -3.97 -17.23 -22.04
C GLY A 905 -3.07 -18.36 -21.53
N TYR A 906 -2.93 -18.53 -20.21
CA TYR A 906 -2.13 -19.62 -19.66
C TYR A 906 -2.71 -21.01 -19.94
N LEU A 907 -4.03 -21.14 -19.91
CA LEU A 907 -4.69 -22.42 -20.10
C LEU A 907 -4.76 -22.84 -21.57
N PHE A 908 -5.07 -21.91 -22.48
CA PHE A 908 -5.36 -22.22 -23.88
C PHE A 908 -4.25 -21.84 -24.86
N GLY A 909 -3.30 -20.98 -24.48
CA GLY A 909 -2.23 -20.49 -25.35
C GLY A 909 -1.44 -21.61 -26.03
N SER A 910 -0.80 -22.48 -25.23
CA SER A 910 -0.01 -23.60 -25.73
C SER A 910 -0.86 -24.74 -26.32
N PRO A 911 -2.01 -25.13 -25.75
CA PRO A 911 -2.87 -26.15 -26.36
C PRO A 911 -3.42 -25.76 -27.74
N ILE A 912 -3.79 -24.49 -27.96
CA ILE A 912 -4.20 -24.02 -29.30
C ILE A 912 -3.04 -24.13 -30.29
N ALA A 913 -1.83 -23.72 -29.89
CA ALA A 913 -0.63 -23.87 -30.72
C ALA A 913 -0.32 -25.35 -31.02
N GLY A 914 -0.53 -26.24 -30.05
CA GLY A 914 -0.36 -27.69 -30.23
C GLY A 914 -1.39 -28.30 -31.16
N TYR A 915 -2.66 -27.90 -31.05
CA TYR A 915 -3.72 -28.30 -31.97
C TYR A 915 -3.42 -27.85 -33.41
N LEU A 916 -2.95 -26.61 -33.58
CA LEU A 916 -2.51 -26.12 -34.89
C LEU A 916 -1.32 -26.91 -35.45
N LEU A 917 -0.40 -27.36 -34.59
CA LEU A 917 0.69 -28.23 -35.01
C LEU A 917 0.18 -29.61 -35.47
N ASP A 918 -0.68 -30.25 -34.67
CA ASP A 918 -1.25 -31.57 -34.97
C ASP A 918 -2.11 -31.55 -36.24
N ALA A 919 -2.93 -30.51 -36.44
CA ALA A 919 -3.77 -30.34 -37.62
C ALA A 919 -2.97 -30.20 -38.93
N TYR A 920 -1.69 -29.81 -38.85
CA TYR A 920 -0.82 -29.59 -40.00
C TYR A 920 0.29 -30.66 -40.12
N GLY A 921 0.10 -31.82 -39.48
CA GLY A 921 0.97 -33.00 -39.66
C GLY A 921 1.75 -33.42 -38.40
N GLY A 922 1.63 -32.68 -37.30
CA GLY A 922 2.22 -33.05 -36.01
C GLY A 922 3.69 -32.65 -35.86
N ALA A 923 4.27 -33.06 -34.73
CA ALA A 923 5.56 -32.53 -34.26
C ALA A 923 6.77 -32.94 -35.12
N ASP A 924 6.67 -33.99 -35.93
CA ASP A 924 7.76 -34.56 -36.72
C ASP A 924 7.82 -34.05 -38.18
N GLU A 925 6.77 -33.38 -38.67
CA GLU A 925 6.64 -32.87 -40.05
C GLU A 925 7.45 -31.58 -40.34
N GLY A 926 8.29 -31.16 -39.39
CA GLY A 926 9.20 -30.02 -39.54
C GLY A 926 8.50 -28.68 -39.74
N LEU A 927 9.19 -27.72 -40.37
CA LEU A 927 8.76 -26.31 -40.44
C LEU A 927 7.34 -26.09 -40.98
N LYS A 928 6.84 -26.93 -41.88
CA LYS A 928 5.49 -26.77 -42.46
C LYS A 928 4.40 -26.89 -41.39
N ALA A 929 4.55 -27.81 -40.44
CA ALA A 929 3.58 -28.03 -39.38
C ALA A 929 3.65 -26.96 -38.27
N TYR A 930 4.85 -26.40 -38.00
CA TYR A 930 5.01 -25.38 -36.94
C TYR A 930 4.63 -23.96 -37.37
N ARG A 931 4.69 -23.62 -38.67
CA ARG A 931 4.40 -22.26 -39.17
C ARG A 931 3.06 -21.68 -38.68
N PRO A 932 1.92 -22.41 -38.74
CA PRO A 932 0.65 -21.90 -38.23
C PRO A 932 0.70 -21.52 -36.75
N ALA A 933 1.34 -22.35 -35.92
CA ALA A 933 1.50 -22.09 -34.49
C ALA A 933 2.40 -20.86 -34.22
N MET A 934 3.47 -20.68 -35.01
CA MET A 934 4.35 -19.50 -34.93
C MET A 934 3.62 -18.21 -35.31
N PHE A 935 2.87 -18.22 -36.41
CA PHE A 935 2.10 -17.04 -36.86
C PHE A 935 0.94 -16.72 -35.93
N TYR A 936 0.29 -17.73 -35.35
CA TYR A 936 -0.69 -17.54 -34.30
C TYR A 936 -0.08 -16.79 -33.11
N ALA A 937 1.05 -17.28 -32.57
CA ALA A 937 1.71 -16.64 -31.43
C ALA A 937 2.15 -15.19 -31.76
N GLY A 938 2.72 -14.99 -32.93
CA GLY A 938 3.11 -13.67 -33.43
C GLY A 938 1.94 -12.70 -33.58
N SER A 939 0.85 -13.13 -34.20
CA SER A 939 -0.33 -12.30 -34.47
C SER A 939 -1.04 -11.88 -33.18
N VAL A 940 -1.19 -12.81 -32.22
CA VAL A 940 -1.80 -12.50 -30.93
C VAL A 940 -0.93 -11.53 -30.12
N SER A 941 0.39 -11.69 -30.16
CA SER A 941 1.32 -10.71 -29.56
C SER A 941 1.26 -9.33 -30.22
N LEU A 942 1.02 -9.27 -31.54
CA LEU A 942 0.86 -8.01 -32.27
C LEU A 942 -0.43 -7.28 -31.88
N VAL A 943 -1.52 -8.03 -31.66
CA VAL A 943 -2.78 -7.46 -31.13
C VAL A 943 -2.55 -6.84 -29.75
N ALA A 944 -1.89 -7.55 -28.83
CA ALA A 944 -1.54 -7.00 -27.52
C ALA A 944 -0.65 -5.75 -27.63
N THR A 945 0.34 -5.76 -28.53
CA THR A 945 1.21 -4.60 -28.82
C THR A 945 0.40 -3.39 -29.29
N SER A 946 -0.56 -3.63 -30.19
CA SER A 946 -1.43 -2.58 -30.75
C SER A 946 -2.33 -1.95 -29.69
N LEU A 947 -2.83 -2.75 -28.73
CA LEU A 947 -3.60 -2.25 -27.60
C LEU A 947 -2.75 -1.38 -26.66
N ILE A 948 -1.52 -1.78 -26.36
CA ILE A 948 -0.61 -0.94 -25.55
C ILE A 948 -0.23 0.35 -26.29
N LEU A 949 -0.03 0.30 -27.61
CA LEU A 949 0.16 1.50 -28.43
C LEU A 949 -1.06 2.43 -28.36
N LEU A 950 -2.28 1.88 -28.47
CA LEU A 950 -3.51 2.65 -28.36
C LEU A 950 -3.64 3.30 -26.97
N MET A 951 -3.30 2.58 -25.90
CA MET A 951 -3.24 3.15 -24.56
C MET A 951 -2.23 4.30 -24.49
N ARG A 952 -1.05 4.10 -25.06
CA ARG A 952 0.01 5.09 -25.07
C ARG A 952 -0.43 6.37 -25.77
N LEU A 953 -1.04 6.24 -26.95
CA LEU A 953 -1.58 7.36 -27.73
C LEU A 953 -2.75 8.06 -27.03
N ARG A 954 -3.54 7.34 -26.22
CA ARG A 954 -4.58 7.93 -25.36
C ARG A 954 -4.01 8.77 -24.22
N ILE A 955 -2.90 8.35 -23.61
CA ILE A 955 -2.25 9.10 -22.52
C ILE A 955 -1.45 10.28 -23.07
N ASN A 956 -0.74 10.09 -24.19
CA ASN A 956 0.02 11.15 -24.85
C ASN A 956 0.16 10.88 -26.35
N LYS A 957 -0.18 11.87 -27.17
CA LYS A 957 -0.08 11.80 -28.65
C LYS A 957 1.36 11.61 -29.14
N LYS A 958 2.38 11.91 -28.31
CA LYS A 958 3.79 11.62 -28.62
C LYS A 958 4.17 10.20 -28.17
N PRO A 959 4.56 9.29 -29.09
CA PRO A 959 4.81 7.89 -28.76
C PRO A 959 5.91 7.69 -27.71
N TRP A 960 6.92 8.56 -27.64
CA TRP A 960 8.12 8.39 -26.79
C TRP A 960 8.33 9.46 -25.69
N ALA A 961 7.33 10.28 -25.36
CA ALA A 961 7.49 11.30 -24.31
C ALA A 961 7.74 10.68 -22.91
N LYS A 962 8.66 11.20 -22.10
CA LYS A 962 8.80 10.75 -20.70
C LYS A 962 7.51 11.08 -19.92
N GLU A 963 7.02 10.17 -19.06
CA GLU A 963 5.79 10.38 -18.26
C GLU A 963 5.87 11.63 -17.36
N VAL A 964 7.08 12.02 -16.93
CA VAL A 964 7.32 13.28 -16.18
C VAL A 964 7.17 14.51 -17.07
N GLU A 965 7.58 14.41 -18.34
CA GLU A 965 7.46 15.47 -19.34
C GLU A 965 6.00 15.62 -19.82
N SER A 966 5.20 14.55 -19.75
CA SER A 966 3.75 14.63 -20.03
C SER A 966 2.97 15.33 -18.93
N LEU A 967 3.35 15.20 -17.65
CA LEU A 967 2.72 15.94 -16.55
C LEU A 967 3.04 17.44 -16.58
N LEU A 968 4.28 17.80 -16.96
CA LEU A 968 4.67 19.19 -17.19
C LEU A 968 3.97 19.77 -18.42
N ASN A 969 3.95 19.05 -19.54
CA ASN A 969 3.21 19.47 -20.74
C ASN A 969 1.70 19.54 -20.51
N PHE A 970 1.11 18.72 -19.63
CA PHE A 970 -0.32 18.82 -19.28
C PHE A 970 -0.61 20.07 -18.45
N LYS A 971 0.26 20.40 -17.49
CA LYS A 971 0.17 21.67 -16.73
C LYS A 971 0.45 22.90 -17.60
N ASP A 972 1.38 22.80 -18.55
CA ASP A 972 1.69 23.86 -19.50
C ASP A 972 0.63 24.00 -20.59
N ALA A 973 0.00 22.90 -21.04
CA ALA A 973 -1.16 22.92 -21.91
C ALA A 973 -2.40 23.49 -21.20
N GLN A 974 -2.63 23.14 -19.93
CA GLN A 974 -3.66 23.78 -19.10
C GLN A 974 -3.36 25.28 -18.89
N ARG A 975 -2.10 25.66 -18.65
CA ARG A 975 -1.70 27.09 -18.54
C ARG A 975 -1.82 27.83 -19.86
N GLN A 976 -1.43 27.25 -21.00
CA GLN A 976 -1.58 27.84 -22.32
C GLN A 976 -3.04 27.97 -22.74
N CYS A 977 -3.87 26.96 -22.47
CA CYS A 977 -5.31 27.00 -22.73
C CYS A 977 -5.98 28.06 -21.84
N ARG A 978 -5.64 28.16 -20.54
CA ARG A 978 -6.13 29.25 -19.66
C ARG A 978 -5.66 30.63 -20.12
N ARG A 979 -4.40 30.79 -20.55
CA ARG A 979 -3.86 32.06 -21.08
C ARG A 979 -4.52 32.46 -22.41
N ARG A 980 -4.80 31.53 -23.32
CA ARG A 980 -5.49 31.82 -24.59
C ARG A 980 -6.97 32.13 -24.40
N ILE A 981 -7.65 31.46 -23.46
CA ILE A 981 -9.04 31.78 -23.07
C ILE A 981 -9.11 33.20 -22.45
N ALA A 982 -8.12 33.57 -21.63
CA ALA A 982 -8.03 34.93 -21.07
C ALA A 982 -7.79 36.00 -22.15
N ASN A 983 -6.91 35.74 -23.13
CA ASN A 983 -6.64 36.67 -24.23
C ASN A 983 -7.83 36.83 -25.21
N LEU A 984 -8.60 35.76 -25.45
CA LEU A 984 -9.84 35.84 -26.24
C LEU A 984 -10.94 36.64 -25.53
N GLY A 985 -10.95 36.63 -24.19
CA GLY A 985 -11.82 37.48 -23.37
C GLY A 985 -11.53 38.97 -23.49
N GLN A 986 -10.27 39.36 -23.75
CA GLN A 986 -9.87 40.76 -23.93
C GLN A 986 -10.14 41.31 -25.35
N SER A 987 -10.25 40.46 -26.38
CA SER A 987 -10.53 40.93 -27.76
C SER A 987 -12.01 41.24 -28.05
N LYS A 988 -12.90 41.10 -27.06
CA LYS A 988 -14.35 41.37 -27.18
C LYS A 988 -14.73 42.84 -27.43
N GLY A 989 -13.76 43.73 -27.61
CA GLY A 989 -14.00 45.14 -27.90
C GLY A 989 -14.28 45.52 -29.36
N SER A 990 -14.21 44.62 -30.36
CA SER A 990 -14.33 45.07 -31.77
C SER A 990 -15.05 44.18 -32.80
N LEU A 991 -15.79 43.13 -32.43
CA LEU A 991 -16.60 42.39 -33.41
C LEU A 991 -18.03 42.14 -32.93
N HIS A 992 -18.88 43.13 -33.14
CA HIS A 992 -20.33 42.95 -33.28
C HIS A 992 -20.68 43.00 -34.77
N ALA A 993 -20.79 41.85 -35.43
CA ALA A 993 -21.70 41.60 -36.55
C ALA A 993 -21.52 40.16 -37.06
N THR A 994 -22.64 39.44 -37.14
CA THR A 994 -22.87 38.18 -37.88
C THR A 994 -22.19 36.89 -37.37
N GLY A 995 -23.00 36.00 -36.76
CA GLY A 995 -22.82 34.54 -36.82
C GLY A 995 -21.90 33.84 -35.81
N GLY A 996 -22.47 33.37 -34.69
CA GLY A 996 -22.15 32.04 -34.13
C GLY A 996 -21.55 31.95 -32.71
N PRO A 997 -22.29 31.40 -31.72
CA PRO A 997 -21.74 30.81 -30.49
C PRO A 997 -21.05 29.45 -30.71
N ALA A 998 -21.28 28.82 -31.88
CA ALA A 998 -20.83 27.46 -32.19
C ALA A 998 -19.31 27.34 -32.37
N TRP A 999 -18.64 28.37 -32.90
CA TRP A 999 -17.18 28.37 -33.07
C TRP A 999 -16.43 28.40 -31.73
N LEU A 1000 -16.94 29.14 -30.75
CA LEU A 1000 -16.34 29.20 -29.41
C LEU A 1000 -16.54 27.90 -28.63
N MET A 1001 -17.67 27.19 -28.85
CA MET A 1001 -17.93 25.88 -28.28
C MET A 1001 -17.06 24.79 -28.90
N LEU A 1002 -16.89 24.79 -30.23
CA LEU A 1002 -15.99 23.85 -30.93
C LEU A 1002 -14.52 24.05 -30.52
N TYR A 1003 -14.09 25.30 -30.32
CA TYR A 1003 -12.72 25.59 -29.88
C TYR A 1003 -12.47 25.26 -28.39
N ARG A 1004 -13.49 25.42 -27.53
CA ARG A 1004 -13.45 24.92 -26.14
C ARG A 1004 -13.42 23.39 -26.09
N ALA A 1005 -14.19 22.72 -26.94
CA ALA A 1005 -14.17 21.25 -27.04
C ALA A 1005 -12.79 20.72 -27.51
N GLN A 1006 -12.13 21.40 -28.44
CA GLN A 1006 -10.76 21.06 -28.88
C GLN A 1006 -9.65 21.32 -27.84
N CYS A 1007 -9.91 22.14 -26.83
CA CYS A 1007 -8.95 22.43 -25.75
C CYS A 1007 -9.17 21.50 -24.53
N VAL A 1008 -10.34 20.84 -24.46
CA VAL A 1008 -10.73 19.88 -23.42
C VAL A 1008 -10.45 18.43 -23.84
N ALA A 1009 -10.48 18.12 -25.14
CA ALA A 1009 -10.05 16.85 -25.74
C ALA A 1009 -8.54 16.81 -26.02
#